data_AF-A0A950KMB6-F1
#
_entry.id   AF-A0A950KMB6-F1
#
_cell.length_a   1.000
_cell.length_b   1.000
_cell.length_c   1.000
_cell.angle_alpha   90.00
_cell.angle_beta   90.00
_cell.angle_gamma   90.00
#
_symmetry.space_group_name_H-M   'P 1'
#
loop_
_entity.id
_entity.type
_entity.pdbx_description
1 polymer ?
#
loop_
_entity_poly.entity_id
_entity_poly.type
_entity_poly.pdbx_seq_one_letter_code
_entity_poly.pdbx_strand_id
1 'polypeptide(L)'
;MDVTDAICGSWSFRLEPVLLLSITGIFYLRGWFRVRRLAPGRFDGWRLGCFAGGLFTVFLAICSPLDAFGSFLLQVHMVQHLLLMMVAPALLLLGQPYLPLLSGMPRWLARDVAGPLLTSPWLKQAGYRLTHPAVCWLAYVAATVLWHLPPFYELTLHSSAWHEFEHACFLTTGLLFWWPVIQPWPSRPRWPRWAMIPYLLFADFQNTALSAFLSFYDRVLYPTYERVPRLGNISAVADQNIAGAIMWVPGSVLFLIPAGIIAWQFLSPPRPYRPGPAPAGTSPLPVRHPSVPRRTDLLRLPYLGQVLKAPATRRAVQLLLLLLAVAVVADGLLGPQIGPLNLAGVLPWVHWRGLTVIALVLLGNVFCYACPFTFLRDVGRKFLPADRNWPRALRSKWIAVLLLAVYLWAYEAFSLWNSPWLTAWIIVSYFTAAFVIDGLFRGASFCKYVCPIGQFHFFQAWFSPFEVRVRTPEVCRDCRSHACIRGNETQRGCELRLFQPRKQNNQDCTFCLDCARACPHDNVGVIAVKPAATLGHDFPTSGVGRVTRRLDLLAIFALLIFGAYANAAAMASPVAAFLEWFRLSFGLLPYPVAVAWFYTVLVIVLPGALLGACGWVNQVFGNRRLAMRELISQFLVDLAPLGAAMWLTHFMFHLFAASHAPVPILQRILIDLHWLPSSVPPWHLQSWAFPEWLDVEIFLLDLGFLLALLGIWRTARRLGGTGSGAALRLALPWMAVALLLFAAGLWILFQPMQMRGLMMR
;
A
#
# COMPACT_ATOMS: atom_id res chain seq x y z
N MET A 1 -6.95 55.41 8.21
CA MET A 1 -5.77 54.83 8.90
C MET A 1 -5.12 53.89 7.91
N ASP A 2 -3.80 53.99 7.75
CA ASP A 2 -3.05 53.06 6.91
C ASP A 2 -3.10 51.66 7.53
N VAL A 3 -3.21 50.60 6.73
CA VAL A 3 -3.38 49.21 7.23
C VAL A 3 -2.15 48.80 8.06
N THR A 4 -0.99 49.32 7.69
CA THR A 4 0.28 49.19 8.41
C THR A 4 0.23 49.78 9.81
N ASP A 5 -0.34 50.97 9.99
CA ASP A 5 -0.50 51.61 11.30
C ASP A 5 -1.47 50.84 12.20
N ALA A 6 -2.54 50.30 11.63
CA ALA A 6 -3.48 49.44 12.35
C ALA A 6 -2.82 48.13 12.83
N ILE A 7 -2.04 47.48 11.97
CA ILE A 7 -1.29 46.26 12.32
C ILE A 7 -0.25 46.54 13.42
N CYS A 8 0.48 47.65 13.32
CA CYS A 8 1.50 48.02 14.31
C CYS A 8 0.89 48.47 15.65
N GLY A 9 -0.30 49.08 15.64
CA GLY A 9 -0.99 49.56 16.85
C GLY A 9 -1.81 48.50 17.60
N SER A 10 -2.18 47.39 16.98
CA SER A 10 -3.08 46.37 17.56
C SER A 10 -2.38 45.25 18.34
N TRP A 11 -1.11 45.43 18.73
CA TRP A 11 -0.41 44.46 19.58
C TRP A 11 -0.88 44.55 21.03
N SER A 12 -1.42 43.46 21.56
CA SER A 12 -1.93 43.37 22.93
C SER A 12 -0.93 42.63 23.83
N PHE A 13 0.00 43.38 24.42
CA PHE A 13 0.97 42.83 25.38
C PHE A 13 0.33 42.65 26.76
N ARG A 14 -0.62 41.72 26.87
CA ARG A 14 -1.18 41.33 28.17
C ARG A 14 -0.08 40.71 29.04
N LEU A 15 0.05 41.21 30.27
CA LEU A 15 1.16 40.84 31.16
C LEU A 15 1.15 39.34 31.48
N GLU A 16 -0.03 38.76 31.71
CA GLU A 16 -0.19 37.36 32.13
C GLU A 16 0.35 36.32 31.12
N PRO A 17 -0.09 36.29 29.84
CA PRO A 17 0.44 35.33 28.87
C PRO A 17 1.92 35.56 28.57
N VAL A 18 2.37 36.82 28.50
CA VAL A 18 3.77 37.16 28.25
C VAL A 18 4.67 36.65 29.38
N LEU A 19 4.25 36.84 30.64
CA LEU A 19 4.97 36.32 31.80
C LEU A 19 5.00 34.78 31.80
N LEU A 20 3.87 34.12 31.54
CA LEU A 20 3.79 32.66 31.53
C LEU A 20 4.68 32.03 30.44
N LEU A 21 4.64 32.57 29.23
CA LEU A 21 5.48 32.12 28.11
C LEU A 21 6.97 32.40 28.39
N SER A 22 7.29 33.55 28.96
CA SER A 22 8.67 33.92 29.32
C SER A 22 9.23 33.01 30.40
N ILE A 23 8.48 32.76 31.48
CA ILE A 23 8.88 31.85 32.57
C ILE A 23 9.09 30.43 32.02
N THR A 24 8.15 29.95 31.21
CA THR A 24 8.24 28.62 30.57
C THR A 24 9.47 28.51 29.67
N GLY A 25 9.73 29.54 28.86
CA GLY A 25 10.91 29.64 28.00
C GLY A 25 12.22 29.66 28.79
N ILE A 26 12.30 30.44 29.87
CA ILE A 26 13.47 30.53 30.74
C ILE A 26 13.74 29.18 31.41
N PHE A 27 12.73 28.50 31.96
CA PHE A 27 12.90 27.18 32.55
C PHE A 27 13.37 26.17 31.51
N TYR A 28 12.73 26.11 30.35
CA TYR A 28 13.15 25.18 29.29
C TYR A 28 14.59 25.44 28.84
N LEU A 29 14.96 26.69 28.57
CA LEU A 29 16.30 27.06 28.10
C LEU A 29 17.38 26.69 29.13
N ARG A 30 17.15 27.03 30.42
CA ARG A 30 18.06 26.67 31.51
C ARG A 30 18.24 25.16 31.64
N GLY A 31 17.16 24.41 31.57
CA GLY A 31 17.21 22.95 31.67
C GLY A 31 17.78 22.28 30.43
N TRP A 32 17.55 22.83 29.23
CA TRP A 32 18.13 22.35 27.98
C TRP A 32 19.65 22.43 28.02
N PHE A 33 20.22 23.56 28.48
CA PHE A 33 21.67 23.69 28.68
C PHE A 33 22.23 22.67 29.68
N ARG A 34 21.48 22.33 30.74
CA ARG A 34 21.90 21.32 31.73
C ARG A 34 21.85 19.90 31.16
N VAL A 35 20.74 19.52 30.54
CA VAL A 35 20.51 18.16 30.04
C VAL A 35 21.35 17.86 28.79
N ARG A 36 21.60 18.86 27.93
CA ARG A 36 22.48 18.70 26.76
C ARG A 36 23.90 18.30 27.15
N ARG A 37 24.42 18.77 28.29
CA ARG A 37 25.74 18.36 28.80
C ARG A 37 25.77 16.89 29.22
N LEU A 38 24.64 16.34 29.67
CA LEU A 38 24.50 14.96 30.14
C LEU A 38 24.20 13.96 29.01
N ALA A 39 23.50 14.40 27.95
CA ALA A 39 23.09 13.55 26.83
C ALA A 39 23.10 14.31 25.50
N PRO A 40 24.29 14.67 24.97
CA PRO A 40 24.42 15.57 23.82
C PRO A 40 23.74 15.03 22.55
N GLY A 41 23.72 13.71 22.32
CA GLY A 41 23.09 13.11 21.13
C GLY A 41 21.57 12.94 21.20
N ARG A 42 20.89 13.39 22.27
CA ARG A 42 19.43 13.28 22.42
C ARG A 42 18.74 14.65 22.44
N PHE A 43 19.40 15.69 22.94
CA PHE A 43 18.89 17.07 23.06
C PHE A 43 19.66 18.04 22.15
N ASP A 44 19.47 17.87 20.84
CA ASP A 44 20.11 18.69 19.81
C ASP A 44 19.55 20.12 19.74
N GLY A 45 20.27 21.03 19.05
CA GLY A 45 19.88 22.43 18.85
C GLY A 45 18.53 22.62 18.16
N TRP A 46 18.16 21.73 17.23
CA TRP A 46 16.87 21.84 16.53
C TRP A 46 15.68 21.66 17.48
N ARG A 47 15.83 20.90 18.58
CA ARG A 47 14.76 20.74 19.59
C ARG A 47 14.53 22.03 20.38
N LEU A 48 15.59 22.78 20.65
CA LEU A 48 15.48 24.11 21.21
C LEU A 48 14.73 25.03 20.23
N GLY A 49 15.10 24.99 18.95
CA GLY A 49 14.39 25.71 17.89
C GLY A 49 12.90 25.38 17.82
N CYS A 50 12.53 24.09 17.87
CA CYS A 50 11.11 23.68 17.88
C CYS A 50 10.37 24.19 19.12
N PHE A 51 10.95 24.06 20.32
CA PHE A 51 10.26 24.52 21.53
C PHE A 51 10.09 26.05 21.55
N ALA A 52 11.15 26.79 21.21
CA ALA A 52 11.08 28.25 21.11
C ALA A 52 10.09 28.69 20.02
N GLY A 53 10.10 28.01 18.86
CA GLY A 53 9.12 28.21 17.80
C GLY A 53 7.69 27.96 18.27
N GLY A 54 7.45 26.89 19.05
CA GLY A 54 6.14 26.61 19.62
C GLY A 54 5.65 27.69 20.59
N LEU A 55 6.51 28.18 21.49
CA LEU A 55 6.18 29.31 22.38
C LEU A 55 5.92 30.59 21.58
N PHE A 56 6.72 30.84 20.55
CA PHE A 56 6.53 31.99 19.66
C PHE A 56 5.21 31.90 18.88
N THR A 57 4.80 30.71 18.43
CA THR A 57 3.50 30.51 17.80
C THR A 57 2.35 30.79 18.76
N VAL A 58 2.44 30.36 20.02
CA VAL A 58 1.43 30.72 21.05
C VAL A 58 1.39 32.23 21.27
N PHE A 59 2.56 32.87 21.38
CA PHE A 59 2.66 34.32 21.50
C PHE A 59 2.03 35.05 20.31
N LEU A 60 2.32 34.61 19.08
CA LEU A 60 1.71 35.18 17.88
C LEU A 60 0.19 34.97 17.87
N ALA A 61 -0.30 33.81 18.26
CA ALA A 61 -1.74 33.58 18.28
C ALA A 61 -2.47 34.49 19.29
N ILE A 62 -1.89 34.75 20.48
CA ILE A 62 -2.62 35.41 21.58
C ILE A 62 -2.28 36.90 21.74
N CYS A 63 -1.08 37.33 21.38
CA CYS A 63 -0.59 38.71 21.63
C CYS A 63 -0.42 39.54 20.35
N SER A 64 -0.55 38.93 19.16
CA SER A 64 -0.43 39.66 17.90
C SER A 64 -1.78 40.23 17.45
N PRO A 65 -1.80 41.08 16.42
CA PRO A 65 -3.04 41.60 15.84
C PRO A 65 -4.02 40.52 15.36
N LEU A 66 -3.60 39.25 15.24
CA LEU A 66 -4.51 38.14 14.96
C LEU A 66 -5.66 38.06 15.99
N ASP A 67 -5.37 38.29 17.28
CA ASP A 67 -6.40 38.28 18.35
C ASP A 67 -7.38 39.45 18.18
N ALA A 68 -6.86 40.64 17.82
CA ALA A 68 -7.68 41.83 17.61
C ALA A 68 -8.55 41.72 16.35
N PHE A 69 -7.99 41.24 15.24
CA PHE A 69 -8.69 41.10 13.96
C PHE A 69 -9.61 39.88 13.90
N GLY A 70 -9.41 38.86 14.74
CA GLY A 70 -10.26 37.67 14.80
C GLY A 70 -11.72 37.98 15.16
N SER A 71 -11.96 39.05 15.92
CA SER A 71 -13.31 39.55 16.25
C SER A 71 -14.02 40.21 15.06
N PHE A 72 -13.29 40.57 13.99
CA PHE A 72 -13.83 41.23 12.80
C PHE A 72 -13.86 40.30 11.57
N LEU A 73 -12.89 39.39 11.46
CA LEU A 73 -12.73 38.49 10.32
C LEU A 73 -12.59 37.04 10.80
N LEU A 74 -13.53 36.20 10.37
CA LEU A 74 -13.59 34.78 10.67
C LEU A 74 -12.37 34.04 10.12
N GLN A 75 -11.86 34.43 8.96
CA GLN A 75 -10.65 33.82 8.40
C GLN A 75 -9.42 34.03 9.30
N VAL A 76 -9.31 35.19 9.96
CA VAL A 76 -8.20 35.50 10.87
C VAL A 76 -8.33 34.71 12.16
N HIS A 77 -9.56 34.59 12.67
CA HIS A 77 -9.86 33.75 13.82
C HIS A 77 -9.56 32.26 13.55
N MET A 78 -9.87 31.75 12.34
CA MET A 78 -9.48 30.39 11.95
C MET A 78 -7.96 30.19 11.88
N VAL A 79 -7.20 31.19 11.45
CA VAL A 79 -5.72 31.14 11.51
C VAL A 79 -5.26 31.01 12.97
N GLN A 80 -5.85 31.80 13.89
CA GLN A 80 -5.54 31.73 15.32
C GLN A 80 -5.80 30.33 15.91
N HIS A 81 -6.95 29.73 15.59
CA HIS A 81 -7.30 28.37 16.01
C HIS A 81 -6.31 27.33 15.46
N LEU A 82 -5.99 27.40 14.17
CA LEU A 82 -5.06 26.46 13.53
C LEU A 82 -3.65 26.54 14.15
N LEU A 83 -3.18 27.74 14.48
CA LEU A 83 -1.90 27.93 15.16
C LEU A 83 -1.89 27.28 16.57
N LEU A 84 -2.96 27.45 17.35
CA LEU A 84 -3.06 26.93 18.72
C LEU A 84 -3.34 25.42 18.79
N MET A 85 -4.09 24.87 17.84
CA MET A 85 -4.47 23.46 17.82
C MET A 85 -3.41 22.57 17.19
N MET A 86 -2.75 23.05 16.12
CA MET A 86 -1.89 22.22 15.29
C MET A 86 -0.42 22.58 15.39
N VAL A 87 -0.09 23.85 15.19
CA VAL A 87 1.30 24.26 15.00
C VAL A 87 2.03 24.34 16.33
N ALA A 88 1.52 25.12 17.28
CA ALA A 88 2.14 25.29 18.59
C ALA A 88 2.30 23.96 19.35
N PRO A 89 1.26 23.12 19.51
CA PRO A 89 1.39 21.85 20.23
C PRO A 89 2.42 20.91 19.62
N ALA A 90 2.44 20.77 18.29
CA ALA A 90 3.39 19.91 17.60
C ALA A 90 4.84 20.37 17.85
N LEU A 91 5.09 21.67 17.69
CA LEU A 91 6.41 22.27 17.92
C LEU A 91 6.88 22.14 19.38
N LEU A 92 5.98 22.42 20.33
CA LEU A 92 6.27 22.29 21.77
C LEU A 92 6.66 20.84 22.13
N LEU A 93 5.94 19.84 21.63
CA LEU A 93 6.23 18.43 21.93
C LEU A 93 7.47 17.90 21.21
N LEU A 94 7.77 18.37 19.99
CA LEU A 94 9.01 18.04 19.28
C LEU A 94 10.26 18.50 20.05
N GLY A 95 10.13 19.56 20.84
CA GLY A 95 11.13 20.04 21.78
C GLY A 95 11.48 19.04 22.90
N GLN A 96 10.68 18.00 23.13
CA GLN A 96 10.82 17.09 24.29
C GLN A 96 10.83 17.84 25.63
N PRO A 97 9.74 18.56 25.95
CA PRO A 97 9.73 19.59 26.99
C PRO A 97 9.86 19.05 28.42
N TYR A 98 9.51 17.78 28.63
CA TYR A 98 9.40 17.17 29.97
C TYR A 98 10.68 17.30 30.81
N LEU A 99 11.82 16.81 30.29
CA LEU A 99 13.08 16.86 31.03
C LEU A 99 13.68 18.26 31.15
N PRO A 100 13.79 19.06 30.07
CA PRO A 100 14.31 20.42 30.15
C PRO A 100 13.51 21.30 31.11
N LEU A 101 12.17 21.27 31.06
CA LEU A 101 11.36 22.07 32.00
C LEU A 101 11.63 21.69 33.46
N LEU A 102 11.60 20.40 33.80
CA LEU A 102 11.88 19.92 35.16
C LEU A 102 13.31 20.23 35.61
N SER A 103 14.28 20.10 34.70
CA SER A 103 15.69 20.33 35.00
C SER A 103 16.03 21.82 35.11
N GLY A 104 15.20 22.70 34.56
CA GLY A 104 15.40 24.15 34.56
C GLY A 104 14.73 24.88 35.72
N MET A 105 13.69 24.29 36.31
CA MET A 105 12.99 24.81 37.48
C MET A 105 13.92 24.95 38.71
N PRO A 106 13.63 25.87 39.65
CA PRO A 106 14.28 25.91 40.96
C PRO A 106 14.20 24.56 41.67
N ARG A 107 15.24 24.19 42.43
CA ARG A 107 15.33 22.86 43.06
C ARG A 107 14.16 22.56 43.99
N TRP A 108 13.70 23.55 44.75
CA TRP A 108 12.55 23.42 45.64
C TRP A 108 11.26 23.14 44.84
N LEU A 109 11.02 23.87 43.74
CA LEU A 109 9.83 23.67 42.91
C LEU A 109 9.86 22.30 42.20
N ALA A 110 11.01 21.89 41.70
CA ALA A 110 11.17 20.60 41.03
C ALA A 110 11.05 19.40 41.98
N ARG A 111 11.61 19.50 43.20
CA ARG A 111 11.63 18.39 44.18
C ARG A 111 10.43 18.36 45.10
N ASP A 112 9.98 19.51 45.60
CA ASP A 112 9.01 19.58 46.69
C ASP A 112 7.57 19.75 46.16
N VAL A 113 7.41 20.27 44.93
CA VAL A 113 6.09 20.45 44.28
C VAL A 113 5.91 19.48 43.11
N ALA A 114 6.73 19.61 42.07
CA ALA A 114 6.56 18.81 40.84
C ALA A 114 6.86 17.31 41.05
N GLY A 115 7.86 16.98 41.89
CA GLY A 115 8.26 15.61 42.21
C GLY A 115 7.12 14.76 42.79
N PRO A 116 6.50 15.16 43.92
CA PRO A 116 5.36 14.46 44.53
C PRO A 116 4.17 14.35 43.59
N LEU A 117 3.84 15.42 42.86
CA LEU A 117 2.74 15.42 41.89
C LEU A 117 2.98 14.43 40.74
N LEU A 118 4.15 14.46 40.11
CA LEU A 118 4.48 13.56 39.00
C LEU A 118 4.69 12.11 39.44
N THR A 119 4.99 11.86 40.71
CA THR A 119 5.15 10.51 41.25
C THR A 119 3.85 9.90 41.78
N SER A 120 2.82 10.71 42.04
CA SER A 120 1.51 10.28 42.49
C SER A 120 0.87 9.22 41.55
N PRO A 121 0.39 8.09 42.10
CA PRO A 121 -0.20 7.02 41.29
C PRO A 121 -1.48 7.47 40.58
N TRP A 122 -2.27 8.36 41.19
CA TRP A 122 -3.49 8.87 40.58
C TRP A 122 -3.19 9.76 39.37
N LEU A 123 -2.26 10.70 39.48
CA LEU A 123 -1.86 11.56 38.36
C LEU A 123 -1.20 10.76 37.24
N LYS A 124 -0.38 9.76 37.56
CA LYS A 124 0.15 8.82 36.56
C LYS A 124 -0.97 8.05 35.86
N GLN A 125 -1.97 7.56 36.59
CA GLN A 125 -3.09 6.82 36.02
C GLN A 125 -4.00 7.71 35.17
N ALA A 126 -4.28 8.93 35.62
CA ALA A 126 -5.03 9.94 34.88
C ALA A 126 -4.28 10.32 33.59
N GLY A 127 -3.00 10.67 33.69
CA GLY A 127 -2.13 10.90 32.54
C GLY A 127 -2.06 9.67 31.63
N TYR A 128 -2.09 8.46 32.19
CA TYR A 128 -2.12 7.23 31.42
C TYR A 128 -3.43 7.06 30.63
N ARG A 129 -4.58 7.47 31.17
CA ARG A 129 -5.86 7.43 30.45
C ARG A 129 -5.98 8.56 29.43
N LEU A 130 -5.62 9.79 29.81
CA LEU A 130 -5.75 10.98 28.96
C LEU A 130 -4.84 10.95 27.74
N THR A 131 -3.68 10.29 27.82
CA THR A 131 -2.76 10.13 26.69
C THR A 131 -3.09 8.89 25.83
N HIS A 132 -4.21 8.20 26.08
CA HIS A 132 -4.61 7.05 25.27
C HIS A 132 -5.05 7.55 23.89
N PRO A 133 -4.56 6.98 22.75
CA PRO A 133 -4.82 7.54 21.43
C PRO A 133 -6.30 7.81 21.15
N ALA A 134 -7.20 6.86 21.45
CA ALA A 134 -8.64 7.08 21.27
C ALA A 134 -9.19 8.26 22.09
N VAL A 135 -8.72 8.46 23.33
CA VAL A 135 -9.14 9.57 24.18
C VAL A 135 -8.59 10.90 23.64
N CYS A 136 -7.33 10.93 23.22
CA CYS A 136 -6.74 12.11 22.59
C CYS A 136 -7.48 12.52 21.31
N TRP A 137 -7.82 11.54 20.46
CA TRP A 137 -8.59 11.79 19.24
C TRP A 137 -9.98 12.33 19.56
N LEU A 138 -10.72 11.67 20.46
CA LEU A 138 -12.06 12.09 20.85
C LEU A 138 -12.07 13.47 21.49
N ALA A 139 -11.11 13.79 22.37
CA ALA A 139 -11.01 15.10 22.99
C ALA A 139 -10.73 16.20 21.95
N TYR A 140 -9.84 15.93 20.99
CA TYR A 140 -9.53 16.84 19.89
C TYR A 140 -10.76 17.10 19.00
N VAL A 141 -11.41 16.02 18.54
CA VAL A 141 -12.60 16.11 17.69
C VAL A 141 -13.74 16.82 18.43
N ALA A 142 -13.98 16.47 19.70
CA ALA A 142 -15.02 17.09 20.51
C ALA A 142 -14.77 18.58 20.68
N ALA A 143 -13.55 19.01 21.03
CA ALA A 143 -13.22 20.43 21.13
C ALA A 143 -13.40 21.14 19.78
N THR A 144 -12.94 20.54 18.69
CA THR A 144 -13.08 21.14 17.36
C THR A 144 -14.56 21.31 17.00
N VAL A 145 -15.37 20.26 17.09
CA VAL A 145 -16.78 20.33 16.71
C VAL A 145 -17.56 21.26 17.64
N LEU A 146 -17.38 21.14 18.96
CA LEU A 146 -18.14 21.90 19.95
C LEU A 146 -17.98 23.41 19.77
N TRP A 147 -16.75 23.89 19.63
CA TRP A 147 -16.46 25.31 19.51
C TRP A 147 -16.89 25.90 18.16
N HIS A 148 -17.04 25.08 17.11
CA HIS A 148 -17.56 25.55 15.82
C HIS A 148 -19.09 25.51 15.73
N LEU A 149 -19.79 25.00 16.74
CA LEU A 149 -21.25 25.10 16.80
C LEU A 149 -21.67 26.55 17.07
N PRO A 150 -22.68 27.08 16.37
CA PRO A 150 -23.05 28.49 16.46
C PRO A 150 -23.26 29.04 17.90
N PRO A 151 -23.94 28.32 18.83
CA PRO A 151 -24.15 28.84 20.18
C PRO A 151 -22.85 29.01 20.97
N PHE A 152 -21.90 28.09 20.84
CA PHE A 152 -20.63 28.14 21.56
C PHE A 152 -19.66 29.12 20.92
N TYR A 153 -19.64 29.19 19.60
CA TYR A 153 -18.86 30.16 18.85
C TYR A 153 -19.29 31.60 19.16
N GLU A 154 -20.59 31.88 19.16
CA GLU A 154 -21.09 33.22 19.49
C GLU A 154 -20.76 33.58 20.95
N LEU A 155 -20.82 32.61 21.87
CA LEU A 155 -20.47 32.84 23.28
C LEU A 155 -19.03 33.37 23.45
N THR A 156 -18.08 32.90 22.63
CA THR A 156 -16.68 33.32 22.73
C THR A 156 -16.48 34.73 22.17
N LEU A 157 -17.25 35.12 21.14
CA LEU A 157 -17.25 36.50 20.64
C LEU A 157 -17.82 37.51 21.64
N HIS A 158 -18.79 37.12 22.47
CA HIS A 158 -19.43 38.00 23.46
C HIS A 158 -18.73 38.01 24.83
N SER A 159 -17.83 37.06 25.11
CA SER A 159 -17.19 36.93 26.42
C SER A 159 -15.72 36.55 26.31
N SER A 160 -14.85 37.47 26.78
CA SER A 160 -13.40 37.26 26.81
C SER A 160 -12.97 36.04 27.63
N ALA A 161 -13.67 35.75 28.74
CA ALA A 161 -13.37 34.58 29.58
C ALA A 161 -13.64 33.26 28.84
N TRP A 162 -14.73 33.18 28.08
CA TRP A 162 -15.04 32.00 27.27
C TRP A 162 -14.11 31.87 26.07
N HIS A 163 -13.69 32.98 25.46
CA HIS A 163 -12.68 32.99 24.40
C HIS A 163 -11.31 32.49 24.91
N GLU A 164 -10.88 32.91 26.10
CA GLU A 164 -9.66 32.39 26.73
C GLU A 164 -9.77 30.89 27.07
N PHE A 165 -10.95 30.47 27.53
CA PHE A 165 -11.22 29.06 27.81
C PHE A 165 -11.21 28.21 26.53
N GLU A 166 -11.76 28.71 25.43
CA GLU A 166 -11.69 28.09 24.10
C GLU A 166 -10.23 27.92 23.66
N HIS A 167 -9.42 28.98 23.72
CA HIS A 167 -7.99 28.91 23.41
C HIS A 167 -7.25 27.88 24.28
N ALA A 168 -7.56 27.82 25.58
CA ALA A 168 -7.01 26.82 26.48
C ALA A 168 -7.43 25.40 26.08
N CYS A 169 -8.68 25.20 25.65
CA CYS A 169 -9.18 23.92 25.15
C CYS A 169 -8.42 23.50 23.88
N PHE A 170 -8.24 24.41 22.92
CA PHE A 170 -7.50 24.14 21.69
C PHE A 170 -6.03 23.79 21.92
N LEU A 171 -5.33 24.56 22.75
CA LEU A 171 -3.94 24.27 23.08
C LEU A 171 -3.81 22.92 23.82
N THR A 172 -4.68 22.67 24.80
CA THR A 172 -4.62 21.46 25.63
C THR A 172 -4.99 20.21 24.84
N THR A 173 -6.07 20.25 24.07
CA THR A 173 -6.49 19.11 23.24
C THR A 173 -5.55 18.89 22.07
N GLY A 174 -4.97 19.94 21.50
CA GLY A 174 -3.87 19.84 20.53
C GLY A 174 -2.64 19.15 21.11
N LEU A 175 -2.20 19.51 22.33
CA LEU A 175 -1.10 18.82 23.02
C LEU A 175 -1.42 17.34 23.25
N LEU A 176 -2.65 17.01 23.65
CA LEU A 176 -3.09 15.62 23.80
C LEU A 176 -3.10 14.89 22.46
N PHE A 177 -3.61 15.50 21.40
CA PHE A 177 -3.69 14.94 20.05
C PHE A 177 -2.30 14.58 19.49
N TRP A 178 -1.34 15.50 19.64
CA TRP A 178 0.01 15.29 19.13
C TRP A 178 0.85 14.35 20.00
N TRP A 179 0.47 14.12 21.27
CA TRP A 179 1.20 13.24 22.19
C TRP A 179 1.44 11.81 21.66
N PRO A 180 0.43 11.03 21.23
CA PRO A 180 0.63 9.69 20.68
C PRO A 180 1.40 9.69 19.35
N VAL A 181 1.35 10.79 18.60
CA VAL A 181 2.01 10.95 17.29
C VAL A 181 3.49 11.34 17.45
N ILE A 182 3.86 12.22 18.37
CA ILE A 182 5.25 12.65 18.57
C ILE A 182 6.00 11.75 19.56
N GLN A 183 5.30 11.26 20.59
CA GLN A 183 5.85 10.40 21.63
C GLN A 183 7.06 11.06 22.33
N PRO A 184 6.87 12.24 22.97
CA PRO A 184 7.95 12.96 23.65
C PRO A 184 8.56 12.11 24.76
N TRP A 185 9.89 12.08 24.87
CA TRP A 185 10.57 11.28 25.89
C TRP A 185 10.25 11.82 27.30
N PRO A 186 9.95 10.98 28.32
CA PRO A 186 10.09 9.51 28.38
C PRO A 186 8.79 8.72 28.08
N SER A 187 7.85 9.26 27.30
CA SER A 187 6.60 8.56 26.99
C SER A 187 6.83 7.20 26.31
N ARG A 188 5.94 6.24 26.57
CA ARG A 188 5.96 4.90 25.97
C ARG A 188 4.81 4.75 24.97
N PRO A 189 5.04 4.16 23.78
CA PRO A 189 3.98 3.97 22.79
C PRO A 189 2.92 3.01 23.33
N ARG A 190 1.63 3.38 23.20
CA ARG A 190 0.50 2.49 23.54
C ARG A 190 -0.01 1.68 22.36
N TRP A 191 -0.12 2.34 21.20
CA TRP A 191 -0.53 1.71 19.96
C TRP A 191 0.68 1.49 19.06
N PRO A 192 0.63 0.50 18.16
CA PRO A 192 1.68 0.31 17.19
C PRO A 192 1.77 1.56 16.29
N ARG A 193 3.00 1.93 15.89
CA ARG A 193 3.26 3.17 15.16
C ARG A 193 2.43 3.29 13.85
N TRP A 194 2.07 2.17 13.21
CA TRP A 194 1.26 2.18 11.98
C TRP A 194 -0.17 2.65 12.22
N ALA A 195 -0.72 2.44 13.41
CA ALA A 195 -2.08 2.86 13.77
C ALA A 195 -2.19 4.40 13.87
N MET A 196 -1.07 5.12 13.88
CA MET A 196 -1.08 6.58 13.80
C MET A 196 -1.45 7.10 12.40
N ILE A 197 -1.33 6.28 11.36
CA ILE A 197 -1.77 6.64 10.00
C ILE A 197 -3.30 6.78 9.97
N PRO A 198 -4.10 5.74 10.27
CA PRO A 198 -5.55 5.90 10.32
C PRO A 198 -5.99 6.93 11.39
N TYR A 199 -5.29 7.04 12.52
CA TYR A 199 -5.56 8.09 13.52
C TYR A 199 -5.52 9.51 12.93
N LEU A 200 -4.49 9.83 12.15
CA LEU A 200 -4.33 11.13 11.49
C LEU A 200 -5.34 11.30 10.34
N LEU A 201 -5.56 10.26 9.53
CA LEU A 201 -6.51 10.31 8.42
C LEU A 201 -7.97 10.47 8.88
N PHE A 202 -8.36 9.85 10.00
CA PHE A 202 -9.70 10.06 10.55
C PHE A 202 -9.88 11.46 11.15
N ALA A 203 -8.83 12.03 11.74
CA ALA A 203 -8.86 13.43 12.17
C ALA A 203 -8.97 14.38 10.97
N ASP A 204 -8.23 14.08 9.90
CA ASP A 204 -8.28 14.84 8.65
C ASP A 204 -9.64 14.74 7.95
N PHE A 205 -10.26 13.56 7.94
CA PHE A 205 -11.62 13.36 7.45
C PHE A 205 -12.63 14.23 8.22
N GLN A 206 -12.53 14.26 9.56
CA GLN A 206 -13.38 15.11 10.39
C GLN A 206 -13.13 16.60 10.13
N ASN A 207 -11.86 17.01 10.00
CA ASN A 207 -11.51 18.39 9.66
C ASN A 207 -12.11 18.78 8.30
N THR A 208 -11.88 17.96 7.29
CA THR A 208 -12.41 18.15 5.93
C THR A 208 -13.93 18.25 5.91
N ALA A 209 -14.64 17.41 6.67
CA ALA A 209 -16.10 17.48 6.74
C ALA A 209 -16.59 18.82 7.33
N LEU A 210 -15.98 19.28 8.42
CA LEU A 210 -16.32 20.56 9.05
C LEU A 210 -15.93 21.75 8.17
N SER A 211 -14.75 21.71 7.55
CA SER A 211 -14.29 22.74 6.64
C SER A 211 -15.13 22.83 5.37
N ALA A 212 -15.50 21.70 4.76
CA ALA A 212 -16.39 21.65 3.61
C ALA A 212 -17.77 22.22 3.96
N PHE A 213 -18.30 21.91 5.15
CA PHE A 213 -19.52 22.53 5.64
C PHE A 213 -19.38 24.06 5.68
N LEU A 214 -18.35 24.61 6.31
CA LEU A 214 -18.13 26.06 6.37
C LEU A 214 -17.92 26.69 4.97
N SER A 215 -17.18 26.03 4.09
CA SER A 215 -16.83 26.53 2.76
C SER A 215 -17.97 26.54 1.75
N PHE A 216 -18.93 25.64 1.89
CA PHE A 216 -20.05 25.48 0.96
C PHE A 216 -21.40 25.90 1.56
N TYR A 217 -21.42 26.44 2.78
CA TYR A 217 -22.66 26.92 3.39
C TYR A 217 -22.95 28.36 2.95
N ASP A 218 -24.00 28.53 2.15
CA ASP A 218 -24.33 29.81 1.48
C ASP A 218 -24.92 30.90 2.41
N ARG A 219 -25.05 30.61 3.71
CA ARG A 219 -25.59 31.53 4.70
C ARG A 219 -24.54 31.87 5.76
N VAL A 220 -24.68 33.05 6.37
CA VAL A 220 -23.84 33.46 7.49
C VAL A 220 -24.16 32.59 8.70
N LEU A 221 -23.20 31.75 9.11
CA LEU A 221 -23.39 30.81 10.21
C LEU A 221 -23.28 31.48 11.58
N TYR A 222 -22.47 32.54 11.68
CA TYR A 222 -22.19 33.29 12.90
C TYR A 222 -22.64 34.76 12.75
N PRO A 223 -23.83 35.12 13.26
CA PRO A 223 -24.43 36.44 13.06
C PRO A 223 -23.59 37.63 13.52
N THR A 224 -22.68 37.46 14.49
CA THR A 224 -21.82 38.57 14.93
C THR A 224 -20.96 39.11 13.80
N TYR A 225 -20.45 38.23 12.93
CA TYR A 225 -19.67 38.70 11.78
C TYR A 225 -20.50 39.52 10.83
N GLU A 226 -21.82 39.34 10.72
CA GLU A 226 -22.69 40.19 9.89
C GLU A 226 -22.74 41.66 10.37
N ARG A 227 -22.64 41.86 11.69
CA ARG A 227 -22.88 43.13 12.37
C ARG A 227 -21.63 43.98 12.60
N VAL A 228 -20.45 43.35 12.62
CA VAL A 228 -19.18 44.06 12.81
C VAL A 228 -18.76 44.84 11.55
N PRO A 229 -18.07 45.98 11.69
CA PRO A 229 -17.55 46.73 10.55
C PRO A 229 -16.68 45.86 9.63
N ARG A 230 -16.93 45.92 8.32
CA ARG A 230 -16.15 45.15 7.34
C ARG A 230 -14.80 45.78 7.09
N LEU A 231 -13.75 44.99 7.29
CA LEU A 231 -12.39 45.33 6.89
C LEU A 231 -12.17 44.88 5.44
N GLY A 232 -12.20 45.82 4.51
CA GLY A 232 -12.12 45.57 3.06
C GLY A 232 -13.49 45.24 2.42
N ASN A 233 -13.47 44.91 1.13
CA ASN A 233 -14.69 44.71 0.33
C ASN A 233 -15.14 43.23 0.28
N ILE A 234 -14.98 42.49 1.39
CA ILE A 234 -15.29 41.06 1.49
C ILE A 234 -16.62 40.87 2.24
N SER A 235 -17.54 40.09 1.68
CA SER A 235 -18.82 39.76 2.34
C SER A 235 -18.64 38.74 3.48
N ALA A 236 -19.59 38.68 4.41
CA ALA A 236 -19.55 37.73 5.53
C ALA A 236 -19.45 36.27 5.07
N VAL A 237 -20.21 35.93 4.03
CA VAL A 237 -20.22 34.58 3.45
C VAL A 237 -18.88 34.29 2.75
N ALA A 238 -18.32 35.27 2.03
CA ALA A 238 -17.01 35.08 1.42
C ALA A 238 -15.90 34.90 2.47
N ASP A 239 -15.93 35.65 3.57
CA ASP A 239 -15.00 35.50 4.69
C ASP A 239 -15.13 34.11 5.36
N GLN A 240 -16.36 33.62 5.55
CA GLN A 240 -16.64 32.24 6.01
C GLN A 240 -16.11 31.18 5.04
N ASN A 241 -16.32 31.37 3.74
CA ASN A 241 -15.86 30.41 2.75
C ASN A 241 -14.33 30.30 2.74
N ILE A 242 -13.65 31.44 2.85
CA ILE A 242 -12.18 31.51 2.98
C ILE A 242 -11.72 30.89 4.31
N ALA A 243 -12.43 31.15 5.40
CA ALA A 243 -12.13 30.57 6.70
C ALA A 243 -12.21 29.03 6.68
N GLY A 244 -13.26 28.48 6.05
CA GLY A 244 -13.38 27.05 5.78
C GLY A 244 -12.23 26.52 4.91
N ALA A 245 -11.82 27.27 3.87
CA ALA A 245 -10.70 26.86 3.01
C ALA A 245 -9.34 26.87 3.76
N ILE A 246 -9.12 27.82 4.67
CA ILE A 246 -7.93 27.90 5.54
C ILE A 246 -7.93 26.73 6.55
N MET A 247 -9.08 26.38 7.09
CA MET A 247 -9.21 25.21 7.95
C MET A 247 -8.95 23.91 7.16
N TRP A 248 -9.40 23.86 5.90
CA TRP A 248 -9.27 22.68 5.06
C TRP A 248 -7.82 22.43 4.62
N VAL A 249 -7.25 23.31 3.80
CA VAL A 249 -6.02 23.03 3.05
C VAL A 249 -4.80 22.98 3.99
N PRO A 250 -4.47 24.05 4.75
CA PRO A 250 -3.46 24.00 5.80
C PRO A 250 -3.68 22.89 6.82
N GLY A 251 -4.92 22.67 7.28
CA GLY A 251 -5.23 21.63 8.26
C GLY A 251 -4.88 20.24 7.75
N SER A 252 -5.30 19.92 6.53
CA SER A 252 -5.03 18.62 5.88
C SER A 252 -3.52 18.40 5.71
N VAL A 253 -2.79 19.41 5.25
CA VAL A 253 -1.32 19.32 5.11
C VAL A 253 -0.65 18.96 6.45
N LEU A 254 -1.10 19.55 7.56
CA LEU A 254 -0.55 19.29 8.89
C LEU A 254 -0.83 17.86 9.39
N PHE A 255 -1.92 17.22 8.97
CA PHE A 255 -2.16 15.79 9.24
C PHE A 255 -1.39 14.86 8.28
N LEU A 256 -1.36 15.21 6.99
CA LEU A 256 -0.83 14.35 5.94
C LEU A 256 0.70 14.27 5.95
N ILE A 257 1.43 15.34 6.31
CA ILE A 257 2.89 15.32 6.44
C ILE A 257 3.36 14.23 7.43
N PRO A 258 2.93 14.22 8.70
CA PRO A 258 3.35 13.18 9.65
C PRO A 258 2.80 11.80 9.27
N ALA A 259 1.60 11.70 8.69
CA ALA A 259 1.09 10.43 8.18
C ALA A 259 2.00 9.86 7.08
N GLY A 260 2.43 10.70 6.14
CA GLY A 260 3.38 10.39 5.09
C GLY A 260 4.78 10.02 5.63
N ILE A 261 5.28 10.74 6.64
CA ILE A 261 6.54 10.40 7.32
C ILE A 261 6.45 9.03 7.99
N ILE A 262 5.36 8.75 8.72
CA ILE A 262 5.16 7.47 9.40
C ILE A 262 5.01 6.36 8.36
N ALA A 263 4.21 6.56 7.32
CA ALA A 263 4.07 5.64 6.20
C ALA A 263 5.43 5.36 5.55
N TRP A 264 6.24 6.40 5.30
CA TRP A 264 7.58 6.24 4.75
C TRP A 264 8.52 5.47 5.67
N GLN A 265 8.48 5.70 6.99
CA GLN A 265 9.24 4.92 7.97
C GLN A 265 8.82 3.45 7.99
N PHE A 266 7.52 3.17 7.84
CA PHE A 266 7.01 1.82 7.72
C PHE A 266 7.39 1.18 6.40
N LEU A 267 7.27 1.87 5.29
CA LEU A 267 7.66 1.31 4.01
C LEU A 267 9.18 1.11 3.97
N SER A 268 9.96 1.92 4.68
CA SER A 268 11.41 1.79 4.77
C SER A 268 11.77 0.49 5.49
N PRO A 269 12.62 -0.36 4.88
CA PRO A 269 13.04 -1.59 5.54
C PRO A 269 13.84 -1.25 6.81
N PRO A 270 13.68 -2.03 7.89
CA PRO A 270 14.62 -1.95 9.00
C PRO A 270 16.03 -2.14 8.44
N ARG A 271 17.00 -1.36 8.93
CA ARG A 271 18.41 -1.59 8.58
C ARG A 271 18.68 -3.09 8.73
N PRO A 272 19.22 -3.78 7.70
CA PRO A 272 19.52 -5.20 7.81
C PRO A 272 20.34 -5.39 9.07
N TYR A 273 19.88 -6.30 9.93
CA TYR A 273 20.66 -6.73 11.08
C TYR A 273 21.99 -7.23 10.52
N ARG A 274 23.03 -6.41 10.65
CA ARG A 274 24.40 -6.87 10.55
C ARG A 274 24.63 -7.59 11.88
N PRO A 275 24.81 -8.92 11.90
CA PRO A 275 25.36 -9.52 13.09
C PRO A 275 26.65 -8.77 13.38
N GLY A 276 26.71 -8.10 14.53
CA GLY A 276 27.96 -7.60 15.03
C GLY A 276 28.94 -8.78 15.14
N PRO A 277 30.25 -8.55 15.01
CA PRO A 277 31.22 -9.58 15.37
C PRO A 277 30.85 -10.10 16.77
N ALA A 278 30.72 -11.42 16.91
CA ALA A 278 30.41 -12.04 18.18
C ALA A 278 31.48 -11.61 19.19
N PRO A 279 31.12 -11.10 20.38
CA PRO A 279 32.10 -10.87 21.42
C PRO A 279 32.76 -12.21 21.75
N ALA A 280 34.07 -12.30 21.62
CA ALA A 280 34.81 -13.46 22.04
C ALA A 280 34.75 -13.54 23.58
N GLY A 281 34.25 -14.66 24.11
CA GLY A 281 34.61 -15.10 25.46
C GLY A 281 33.75 -14.66 26.64
N THR A 282 32.43 -14.51 26.50
CA THR A 282 31.55 -14.44 27.70
C THR A 282 30.49 -15.54 27.70
N SER A 283 30.49 -16.30 28.80
CA SER A 283 29.55 -17.38 29.12
C SER A 283 28.09 -16.92 28.92
N PRO A 284 27.19 -17.77 28.40
CA PRO A 284 25.82 -17.37 28.13
C PRO A 284 25.08 -17.16 29.45
N LEU A 285 24.94 -15.90 29.85
CA LEU A 285 23.78 -15.49 30.63
C LEU A 285 22.53 -15.96 29.87
N PRO A 286 21.48 -16.44 30.55
CA PRO A 286 20.24 -16.83 29.89
C PRO A 286 19.70 -15.61 29.15
N VAL A 287 19.89 -15.61 27.83
CA VAL A 287 19.35 -14.60 26.95
C VAL A 287 17.84 -14.75 27.06
N ARG A 288 17.23 -13.86 27.84
CA ARG A 288 15.79 -13.65 27.77
C ARG A 288 15.53 -13.21 26.34
N HIS A 289 15.08 -14.14 25.50
CA HIS A 289 14.79 -13.86 24.10
C HIS A 289 13.89 -12.62 24.07
N PRO A 290 14.34 -11.50 23.46
CA PRO A 290 13.41 -10.42 23.21
C PRO A 290 12.29 -11.05 22.38
N SER A 291 11.07 -11.03 22.91
CA SER A 291 9.89 -11.46 22.18
C SER A 291 9.90 -10.66 20.88
N VAL A 292 10.23 -11.33 19.78
CA VAL A 292 10.12 -10.76 18.44
C VAL A 292 8.72 -10.15 18.40
N PRO A 293 8.58 -8.84 18.10
CA PRO A 293 7.27 -8.20 18.12
C PRO A 293 6.32 -9.07 17.31
N ARG A 294 5.17 -9.44 17.90
CA ARG A 294 4.16 -10.33 17.30
C ARG A 294 3.85 -9.83 15.88
N ARG A 295 4.58 -10.31 14.87
CA ARG A 295 4.16 -10.18 13.49
C ARG A 295 2.92 -11.05 13.38
N THR A 296 1.86 -10.50 12.82
CA THR A 296 0.61 -11.24 12.61
C THR A 296 0.94 -12.49 11.80
N ASP A 297 0.74 -13.67 12.39
CA ASP A 297 0.95 -14.96 11.74
C ASP A 297 -0.42 -15.64 11.63
N LEU A 298 -0.90 -15.82 10.40
CA LEU A 298 -2.22 -16.40 10.14
C LEU A 298 -2.28 -17.85 10.63
N LEU A 299 -1.16 -18.57 10.68
CA LEU A 299 -1.12 -19.97 11.14
C LEU A 299 -1.18 -20.13 12.66
N ARG A 300 -1.10 -19.03 13.42
CA ARG A 300 -1.28 -19.01 14.88
C ARG A 300 -2.71 -18.67 15.30
N LEU A 301 -3.57 -18.25 14.37
CA LEU A 301 -4.99 -18.07 14.66
C LEU A 301 -5.62 -19.44 14.90
N PRO A 302 -6.36 -19.65 16.00
CA PRO A 302 -6.72 -20.98 16.49
C PRO A 302 -7.53 -21.78 15.46
N TYR A 303 -8.54 -21.18 14.84
CA TYR A 303 -9.36 -21.84 13.83
C TYR A 303 -8.73 -21.75 12.43
N LEU A 304 -8.36 -20.55 12.00
CA LEU A 304 -7.84 -20.34 10.64
C LEU A 304 -6.53 -21.11 10.39
N GLY A 305 -5.62 -21.14 11.36
CA GLY A 305 -4.34 -21.83 11.22
C GLY A 305 -4.49 -23.36 11.17
N GLN A 306 -5.46 -23.91 11.89
CA GLN A 306 -5.78 -25.34 11.81
C GLN A 306 -6.39 -25.70 10.45
N VAL A 307 -7.37 -24.91 10.00
CA VAL A 307 -8.03 -25.09 8.69
C VAL A 307 -7.03 -24.99 7.54
N LEU A 308 -6.14 -23.99 7.54
CA LEU A 308 -5.13 -23.84 6.48
C LEU A 308 -4.06 -24.94 6.48
N LYS A 309 -3.71 -25.49 7.65
CA LYS A 309 -2.73 -26.59 7.76
C LYS A 309 -3.34 -27.96 7.50
N ALA A 310 -4.67 -28.12 7.56
CA ALA A 310 -5.32 -29.40 7.35
C ALA A 310 -5.17 -29.87 5.89
N PRO A 311 -4.56 -31.06 5.64
CA PRO A 311 -4.46 -31.61 4.28
C PRO A 311 -5.82 -31.81 3.61
N ALA A 312 -6.86 -32.13 4.40
CA ALA A 312 -8.22 -32.30 3.94
C ALA A 312 -8.81 -31.00 3.36
N THR A 313 -8.59 -29.86 4.04
CA THR A 313 -9.07 -28.56 3.57
C THR A 313 -8.47 -28.21 2.21
N ARG A 314 -7.15 -28.36 2.04
CA ARG A 314 -6.49 -28.12 0.75
C ARG A 314 -7.08 -29.00 -0.35
N ARG A 315 -7.23 -30.31 -0.08
CA ARG A 315 -7.80 -31.26 -1.05
C ARG A 315 -9.26 -30.95 -1.38
N ALA A 316 -10.07 -30.55 -0.40
CA ALA A 316 -11.47 -30.19 -0.60
C ALA A 316 -11.61 -28.98 -1.54
N VAL A 317 -10.83 -27.92 -1.30
CA VAL A 317 -10.85 -26.73 -2.16
C VAL A 317 -10.33 -27.08 -3.57
N GLN A 318 -9.29 -27.88 -3.69
CA GLN A 318 -8.78 -28.34 -4.99
C GLN A 318 -9.81 -29.17 -5.77
N LEU A 319 -10.53 -30.06 -5.09
CA LEU A 319 -11.59 -30.88 -5.69
C LEU A 319 -12.75 -29.99 -6.15
N LEU A 320 -13.17 -29.03 -5.34
CA LEU A 320 -14.20 -28.06 -5.71
C LEU A 320 -13.81 -27.29 -6.98
N LEU A 321 -12.58 -26.78 -7.05
CA LEU A 321 -12.09 -26.06 -8.23
C LEU A 321 -11.89 -26.99 -9.43
N LEU A 322 -11.58 -28.27 -9.22
CA LEU A 322 -11.52 -29.26 -10.29
C LEU A 322 -12.92 -29.53 -10.86
N LEU A 323 -13.92 -29.73 -10.01
CA LEU A 323 -15.32 -29.91 -10.43
C LEU A 323 -15.83 -28.70 -11.20
N LEU A 324 -15.50 -27.50 -10.73
CA LEU A 324 -15.82 -26.26 -11.45
C LEU A 324 -15.13 -26.20 -12.81
N ALA A 325 -13.85 -26.57 -12.90
CA ALA A 325 -13.14 -26.61 -14.17
C ALA A 325 -13.73 -27.66 -15.14
N VAL A 326 -14.17 -28.81 -14.62
CA VAL A 326 -14.89 -29.83 -15.42
C VAL A 326 -16.22 -29.29 -15.93
N ALA A 327 -17.00 -28.59 -15.10
CA ALA A 327 -18.24 -27.96 -15.53
C ALA A 327 -18.00 -26.91 -16.62
N VAL A 328 -16.95 -26.09 -16.50
CA VAL A 328 -16.54 -25.13 -17.53
C VAL A 328 -16.16 -25.83 -18.84
N VAL A 329 -15.40 -26.93 -18.78
CA VAL A 329 -15.02 -27.70 -19.98
C VAL A 329 -16.25 -28.36 -20.62
N ALA A 330 -17.13 -28.95 -19.82
CA ALA A 330 -18.34 -29.59 -20.30
C ALA A 330 -19.26 -28.57 -21.00
N ASP A 331 -19.51 -27.43 -20.37
CA ASP A 331 -20.32 -26.36 -20.97
C ASP A 331 -19.63 -25.76 -22.21
N GLY A 332 -18.30 -25.62 -22.19
CA GLY A 332 -17.54 -25.13 -23.34
C GLY A 332 -17.58 -26.05 -24.56
N LEU A 333 -17.74 -27.36 -24.37
CA LEU A 333 -17.82 -28.35 -25.45
C LEU A 333 -19.26 -28.64 -25.91
N LEU A 334 -20.21 -28.67 -24.97
CA LEU A 334 -21.59 -29.12 -25.22
C LEU A 334 -22.60 -27.96 -25.28
N GLY A 335 -22.30 -26.85 -24.62
CA GLY A 335 -23.18 -25.69 -24.53
C GLY A 335 -23.07 -24.74 -25.72
N PRO A 336 -23.81 -23.61 -25.68
CA PRO A 336 -23.79 -22.61 -26.74
C PRO A 336 -22.39 -22.05 -27.00
N GLN A 337 -22.01 -21.94 -28.27
CA GLN A 337 -20.69 -21.43 -28.68
C GLN A 337 -20.64 -19.89 -28.77
N ILE A 338 -21.33 -19.24 -27.84
CA ILE A 338 -21.40 -17.79 -27.69
C ILE A 338 -20.86 -17.45 -26.31
N GLY A 339 -19.74 -16.71 -26.23
CA GLY A 339 -19.01 -16.48 -24.99
C GLY A 339 -19.88 -16.04 -23.80
N PRO A 340 -20.70 -14.98 -23.93
CA PRO A 340 -21.57 -14.50 -22.84
C PRO A 340 -22.62 -15.50 -22.33
N LEU A 341 -22.96 -16.53 -23.10
CA LEU A 341 -23.97 -17.56 -22.74
C LEU A 341 -23.35 -18.81 -22.12
N ASN A 342 -22.02 -18.85 -21.98
CA ASN A 342 -21.28 -20.05 -21.67
C ASN A 342 -20.33 -19.84 -20.49
N LEU A 343 -20.26 -20.81 -19.58
CA LEU A 343 -19.33 -20.78 -18.45
C LEU A 343 -17.88 -20.60 -18.90
N ALA A 344 -17.47 -21.20 -20.02
CA ALA A 344 -16.13 -21.06 -20.56
C ALA A 344 -15.83 -19.66 -21.10
N GLY A 345 -16.83 -18.93 -21.60
CA GLY A 345 -16.65 -17.55 -22.06
C GLY A 345 -16.61 -16.53 -20.90
N VAL A 346 -17.32 -16.80 -19.80
CA VAL A 346 -17.47 -15.83 -18.69
C VAL A 346 -16.59 -16.15 -17.49
N LEU A 347 -16.60 -17.39 -16.99
CA LEU A 347 -16.02 -17.72 -15.69
C LEU A 347 -14.48 -17.56 -15.68
N PRO A 348 -13.69 -18.16 -16.60
CA PRO A 348 -12.23 -18.03 -16.59
C PRO A 348 -11.73 -16.63 -16.93
N TRP A 349 -12.44 -15.92 -17.80
CA TRP A 349 -11.96 -14.68 -18.41
C TRP A 349 -12.37 -13.42 -17.62
N VAL A 350 -13.54 -13.44 -17.00
CA VAL A 350 -14.09 -12.30 -16.24
C VAL A 350 -13.90 -12.52 -14.75
N HIS A 351 -14.52 -13.57 -14.20
CA HIS A 351 -14.63 -13.75 -12.75
C HIS A 351 -13.33 -14.25 -12.14
N TRP A 352 -12.78 -15.29 -12.74
CA TRP A 352 -11.59 -15.97 -12.24
C TRP A 352 -10.38 -15.06 -12.26
N ARG A 353 -10.13 -14.35 -13.36
CA ARG A 353 -9.00 -13.41 -13.49
C ARG A 353 -9.09 -12.27 -12.48
N GLY A 354 -10.26 -11.62 -12.35
CA GLY A 354 -10.48 -10.54 -11.39
C GLY A 354 -10.27 -10.99 -9.94
N LEU A 355 -10.97 -12.05 -9.52
CA LEU A 355 -10.84 -12.60 -8.17
C LEU A 355 -9.41 -13.07 -7.87
N THR A 356 -8.73 -13.65 -8.87
CA THR A 356 -7.36 -14.13 -8.72
C THR A 356 -6.38 -12.98 -8.50
N VAL A 357 -6.45 -11.88 -9.26
CA VAL A 357 -5.52 -10.75 -9.07
C VAL A 357 -5.73 -10.06 -7.72
N ILE A 358 -7.00 -9.88 -7.29
CA ILE A 358 -7.31 -9.39 -5.94
C ILE A 358 -6.69 -10.32 -4.88
N ALA A 359 -6.94 -11.63 -4.98
CA ALA A 359 -6.43 -12.60 -4.02
C ALA A 359 -4.89 -12.64 -4.00
N LEU A 360 -4.21 -12.48 -5.14
CA LEU A 360 -2.75 -12.48 -5.21
C LEU A 360 -2.12 -11.28 -4.52
N VAL A 361 -2.68 -10.08 -4.75
CA VAL A 361 -2.19 -8.85 -4.13
C VAL A 361 -2.52 -8.84 -2.63
N LEU A 362 -3.67 -9.36 -2.21
CA LEU A 362 -4.08 -9.30 -0.81
C LEU A 362 -3.60 -10.48 0.04
N LEU A 363 -3.57 -11.70 -0.50
CA LEU A 363 -3.40 -12.95 0.27
C LEU A 363 -2.20 -13.80 -0.19
N GLY A 364 -1.43 -13.32 -1.16
CA GLY A 364 -0.24 -14.00 -1.69
C GLY A 364 -0.64 -15.10 -2.66
N ASN A 365 0.16 -16.16 -2.79
CA ASN A 365 -0.12 -17.22 -3.76
C ASN A 365 -1.24 -18.19 -3.32
N VAL A 366 -2.27 -17.71 -2.62
CA VAL A 366 -3.41 -18.53 -2.12
C VAL A 366 -4.12 -19.29 -3.25
N PHE A 367 -4.11 -18.72 -4.46
CA PHE A 367 -4.61 -19.43 -5.63
C PHE A 367 -3.82 -20.71 -5.92
N CYS A 368 -2.49 -20.67 -5.85
CA CYS A 368 -1.64 -21.83 -6.07
C CYS A 368 -1.82 -22.90 -4.98
N TYR A 369 -2.29 -22.53 -3.78
CA TYR A 369 -2.70 -23.46 -2.74
C TYR A 369 -3.96 -24.25 -3.15
N ALA A 370 -4.95 -23.54 -3.71
CA ALA A 370 -6.23 -24.08 -4.17
C ALA A 370 -6.16 -24.75 -5.56
N CYS A 371 -5.10 -24.51 -6.33
CA CYS A 371 -5.00 -24.86 -7.74
C CYS A 371 -5.26 -26.36 -8.05
N PRO A 372 -6.25 -26.69 -8.90
CA PRO A 372 -6.63 -28.08 -9.22
C PRO A 372 -5.57 -28.82 -10.04
N PHE A 373 -4.67 -28.11 -10.75
CA PHE A 373 -3.53 -28.74 -11.46
C PHE A 373 -2.63 -29.52 -10.51
N THR A 374 -2.46 -29.05 -9.28
CA THR A 374 -1.62 -29.73 -8.29
C THR A 374 -2.26 -31.01 -7.74
N PHE A 375 -3.59 -31.10 -7.74
CA PHE A 375 -4.31 -32.32 -7.40
C PHE A 375 -4.15 -33.39 -8.48
N LEU A 376 -4.34 -33.04 -9.76
CA LEU A 376 -4.17 -33.98 -10.87
C LEU A 376 -2.74 -34.48 -11.01
N ARG A 377 -1.77 -33.65 -10.65
CA ARG A 377 -0.38 -34.08 -10.46
C ARG A 377 -0.22 -35.17 -9.41
N ASP A 378 -0.86 -35.04 -8.24
CA ASP A 378 -0.77 -36.05 -7.18
C ASP A 378 -1.39 -37.39 -7.62
N VAL A 379 -2.42 -37.33 -8.47
CA VAL A 379 -3.00 -38.49 -9.15
C VAL A 379 -2.00 -39.06 -10.16
N GLY A 380 -1.42 -38.23 -11.03
CA GLY A 380 -0.50 -38.66 -12.09
C GLY A 380 0.73 -39.39 -11.57
N ARG A 381 1.23 -39.02 -10.39
CA ARG A 381 2.36 -39.72 -9.72
C ARG A 381 2.04 -41.14 -9.25
N LYS A 382 0.75 -41.52 -9.20
CA LYS A 382 0.36 -42.92 -8.95
C LYS A 382 0.51 -43.78 -10.19
N PHE A 383 0.48 -43.17 -11.37
CA PHE A 383 0.48 -43.85 -12.67
C PHE A 383 1.78 -43.67 -13.46
N LEU A 384 2.54 -42.61 -13.19
CA LEU A 384 3.78 -42.25 -13.88
C LEU A 384 4.96 -42.27 -12.89
N PRO A 385 6.18 -42.63 -13.35
CA PRO A 385 7.32 -42.96 -12.48
C PRO A 385 7.89 -41.77 -11.68
N ALA A 386 7.67 -40.53 -12.14
CA ALA A 386 8.11 -39.28 -11.49
C ALA A 386 9.58 -39.26 -11.02
N ASP A 387 10.45 -40.01 -11.68
CA ASP A 387 11.82 -40.28 -11.26
C ASP A 387 12.86 -39.45 -12.03
N ARG A 388 12.47 -38.82 -13.15
CA ARG A 388 13.36 -38.02 -14.00
C ARG A 388 13.62 -36.64 -13.40
N ASN A 389 14.82 -36.11 -13.60
CA ASN A 389 15.14 -34.73 -13.23
C ASN A 389 14.85 -33.78 -14.39
N TRP A 390 14.36 -32.57 -14.10
CA TRP A 390 14.17 -31.55 -15.12
C TRP A 390 15.50 -31.25 -15.86
N PRO A 391 15.51 -31.27 -17.20
CA PRO A 391 16.73 -31.14 -18.01
C PRO A 391 17.50 -29.88 -17.68
N ARG A 392 18.84 -29.97 -17.56
CA ARG A 392 19.68 -28.82 -17.17
C ARG A 392 19.53 -27.63 -18.13
N ALA A 393 19.46 -27.89 -19.44
CA ALA A 393 19.27 -26.86 -20.47
C ALA A 393 17.95 -26.08 -20.31
N LEU A 394 16.91 -26.71 -19.75
CA LEU A 394 15.59 -26.11 -19.57
C LEU A 394 15.38 -25.52 -18.16
N ARG A 395 16.42 -25.44 -17.31
CA ARG A 395 16.32 -24.85 -15.96
C ARG A 395 16.31 -23.32 -15.98
N SER A 396 15.55 -22.74 -16.90
CA SER A 396 15.30 -21.31 -17.02
C SER A 396 13.80 -21.07 -17.13
N LYS A 397 13.40 -19.81 -17.13
CA LYS A 397 12.01 -19.40 -17.29
C LYS A 397 11.64 -19.05 -18.73
N TRP A 398 12.54 -19.28 -19.70
CA TRP A 398 12.30 -18.93 -21.11
C TRP A 398 11.09 -19.66 -21.72
N ILE A 399 10.82 -20.90 -21.33
CA ILE A 399 9.59 -21.61 -21.74
C ILE A 399 8.35 -20.82 -21.27
N ALA A 400 8.33 -20.43 -20.00
CA ALA A 400 7.22 -19.65 -19.45
C ALA A 400 7.12 -18.26 -20.07
N VAL A 401 8.24 -17.60 -20.39
CA VAL A 401 8.25 -16.32 -21.14
C VAL A 401 7.58 -16.48 -22.50
N LEU A 402 7.99 -17.49 -23.26
CA LEU A 402 7.43 -17.76 -24.59
C LEU A 402 5.94 -18.08 -24.50
N LEU A 403 5.54 -18.98 -23.60
CA LEU A 403 4.14 -19.35 -23.41
C LEU A 403 3.27 -18.16 -22.98
N LEU A 404 3.80 -17.28 -22.12
CA LEU A 404 3.09 -16.08 -21.69
C LEU A 404 2.96 -15.06 -22.84
N ALA A 405 4.00 -14.87 -23.65
CA ALA A 405 3.96 -13.97 -24.81
C ALA A 405 2.98 -14.49 -25.87
N VAL A 406 3.06 -15.78 -26.20
CA VAL A 406 2.12 -16.45 -27.11
C VAL A 406 0.70 -16.37 -26.57
N TYR A 407 0.50 -16.54 -25.27
CA TYR A 407 -0.83 -16.44 -24.66
C TYR A 407 -1.42 -15.03 -24.77
N LEU A 408 -0.65 -13.98 -24.47
CA LEU A 408 -1.11 -12.59 -24.59
C LEU A 408 -1.49 -12.24 -26.03
N TRP A 409 -0.68 -12.68 -26.99
CA TRP A 409 -0.99 -12.52 -28.41
C TRP A 409 -2.23 -13.32 -28.83
N ALA A 410 -2.25 -14.63 -28.55
CA ALA A 410 -3.32 -15.54 -28.97
C ALA A 410 -4.68 -15.18 -28.35
N TYR A 411 -4.67 -14.72 -27.10
CA TYR A 411 -5.85 -14.21 -26.40
C TYR A 411 -6.60 -13.16 -27.22
N GLU A 412 -5.85 -12.24 -27.83
CA GLU A 412 -6.41 -11.18 -28.66
C GLU A 412 -6.64 -11.65 -30.09
N ALA A 413 -5.63 -12.24 -30.71
CA ALA A 413 -5.62 -12.65 -32.11
C ALA A 413 -6.75 -13.62 -32.48
N PHE A 414 -7.12 -14.52 -31.57
CA PHE A 414 -8.17 -15.52 -31.78
C PHE A 414 -9.42 -15.28 -30.92
N SER A 415 -9.47 -14.15 -30.21
CA SER A 415 -10.58 -13.83 -29.30
C SER A 415 -10.99 -15.01 -28.42
N LEU A 416 -10.00 -15.61 -27.73
CA LEU A 416 -10.18 -16.86 -26.98
C LEU A 416 -11.33 -16.78 -25.95
N TRP A 417 -11.58 -15.58 -25.44
CA TRP A 417 -12.67 -15.25 -24.52
C TRP A 417 -14.07 -15.39 -25.13
N ASN A 418 -14.22 -15.27 -26.45
CA ASN A 418 -15.50 -15.44 -27.16
C ASN A 418 -15.66 -16.82 -27.81
N SER A 419 -14.68 -17.73 -27.64
CA SER A 419 -14.74 -19.10 -28.15
C SER A 419 -14.74 -20.10 -26.97
N PRO A 420 -15.93 -20.55 -26.52
CA PRO A 420 -16.04 -21.55 -25.47
C PRO A 420 -15.30 -22.84 -25.78
N TRP A 421 -15.39 -23.34 -27.02
CA TRP A 421 -14.69 -24.52 -27.48
C TRP A 421 -13.16 -24.41 -27.36
N LEU A 422 -12.56 -23.29 -27.82
CA LEU A 422 -11.12 -23.06 -27.66
C LEU A 422 -10.73 -22.97 -26.19
N THR A 423 -11.55 -22.30 -25.37
CA THR A 423 -11.31 -22.18 -23.94
C THR A 423 -11.31 -23.55 -23.24
N ALA A 424 -12.25 -24.44 -23.60
CA ALA A 424 -12.31 -25.79 -23.05
C ALA A 424 -11.02 -26.58 -23.39
N TRP A 425 -10.57 -26.55 -24.64
CA TRP A 425 -9.34 -27.23 -25.05
C TRP A 425 -8.08 -26.63 -24.43
N ILE A 426 -8.04 -25.32 -24.20
CA ILE A 426 -6.97 -24.69 -23.43
C ILE A 426 -6.95 -25.31 -22.03
N ILE A 427 -8.07 -25.35 -21.32
CA ILE A 427 -8.14 -25.92 -19.97
C ILE A 427 -7.67 -27.39 -19.96
N VAL A 428 -8.17 -28.21 -20.90
CA VAL A 428 -7.75 -29.61 -21.06
C VAL A 428 -6.25 -29.74 -21.33
N SER A 429 -5.68 -28.88 -22.19
CA SER A 429 -4.25 -28.88 -22.50
C SER A 429 -3.39 -28.54 -21.28
N TYR A 430 -3.83 -27.60 -20.42
CA TYR A 430 -3.13 -27.27 -19.17
C TYR A 430 -3.15 -28.42 -18.17
N PHE A 431 -4.31 -29.07 -18.00
CA PHE A 431 -4.42 -30.26 -17.12
C PHE A 431 -3.54 -31.41 -17.63
N THR A 432 -3.57 -31.66 -18.93
CA THR A 432 -2.74 -32.70 -19.57
C THR A 432 -1.25 -32.40 -19.40
N ALA A 433 -0.83 -31.16 -19.66
CA ALA A 433 0.56 -30.73 -19.49
C ALA A 433 1.02 -30.86 -18.03
N ALA A 434 0.20 -30.44 -17.07
CA ALA A 434 0.51 -30.57 -15.64
C ALA A 434 0.62 -32.05 -15.21
N PHE A 435 -0.30 -32.90 -15.67
CA PHE A 435 -0.30 -34.34 -15.40
C PHE A 435 0.96 -35.02 -15.97
N VAL A 436 1.27 -34.79 -17.25
CA VAL A 436 2.41 -35.42 -17.93
C VAL A 436 3.73 -34.92 -17.35
N ILE A 437 3.92 -33.60 -17.21
CA ILE A 437 5.19 -33.04 -16.75
C ILE A 437 5.48 -33.43 -15.30
N ASP A 438 4.54 -33.23 -14.38
CA ASP A 438 4.81 -33.52 -12.97
C ASP A 438 4.63 -35.02 -12.60
N GLY A 439 4.07 -35.82 -13.51
CA GLY A 439 4.08 -37.28 -13.46
C GLY A 439 5.37 -37.89 -13.98
N LEU A 440 6.08 -37.25 -14.92
CA LEU A 440 7.37 -37.74 -15.43
C LEU A 440 8.58 -37.17 -14.67
N PHE A 441 8.50 -35.93 -14.17
CA PHE A 441 9.62 -35.23 -13.55
C PHE A 441 9.45 -35.03 -12.03
N ARG A 442 10.56 -35.13 -11.28
CA ARG A 442 10.61 -34.89 -9.83
C ARG A 442 10.22 -33.47 -9.45
N GLY A 443 9.59 -33.32 -8.29
CA GLY A 443 9.19 -32.03 -7.73
C GLY A 443 8.02 -31.38 -8.50
N ALA A 444 7.83 -30.08 -8.33
CA ALA A 444 6.77 -29.30 -8.98
C ALA A 444 7.35 -28.58 -10.23
N SER A 445 7.79 -29.37 -11.21
CA SER A 445 8.53 -28.88 -12.38
C SER A 445 7.65 -28.03 -13.30
N PHE A 446 6.40 -28.42 -13.51
CA PHE A 446 5.42 -27.65 -14.28
C PHE A 446 5.22 -26.25 -13.69
N CYS A 447 4.88 -26.17 -12.40
CA CYS A 447 4.70 -24.89 -11.71
C CYS A 447 5.97 -24.02 -11.72
N LYS A 448 7.15 -24.65 -11.68
CA LYS A 448 8.42 -23.93 -11.63
C LYS A 448 8.89 -23.41 -12.98
N TYR A 449 8.81 -24.20 -14.05
CA TYR A 449 9.49 -23.87 -15.31
C TYR A 449 8.55 -23.61 -16.48
N VAL A 450 7.31 -24.11 -16.43
CA VAL A 450 6.42 -24.15 -17.60
C VAL A 450 5.18 -23.27 -17.42
N CYS A 451 4.49 -23.37 -16.28
CA CYS A 451 3.19 -22.74 -16.07
C CYS A 451 3.24 -21.20 -16.20
N PRO A 452 2.67 -20.61 -17.27
CA PRO A 452 2.66 -19.15 -17.46
C PRO A 452 1.73 -18.46 -16.46
N ILE A 453 0.59 -19.07 -16.13
CA ILE A 453 -0.33 -18.61 -15.08
C ILE A 453 0.40 -18.53 -13.73
N GLY A 454 1.24 -19.54 -13.42
CA GLY A 454 2.08 -19.54 -12.24
C GLY A 454 3.06 -18.36 -12.21
N GLN A 455 3.68 -18.01 -13.35
CA GLN A 455 4.58 -16.84 -13.40
C GLN A 455 3.83 -15.53 -13.22
N PHE A 456 2.63 -15.40 -13.79
CA PHE A 456 1.74 -14.27 -13.54
C PHE A 456 1.40 -14.16 -12.05
N HIS A 457 1.08 -15.28 -11.38
CA HIS A 457 0.80 -15.29 -9.95
C HIS A 457 2.00 -14.90 -9.10
N PHE A 458 3.18 -15.44 -9.39
CA PHE A 458 4.40 -15.11 -8.68
C PHE A 458 4.80 -13.63 -8.82
N PHE A 459 4.50 -13.01 -9.96
CA PHE A 459 4.67 -11.57 -10.18
C PHE A 459 3.72 -10.76 -9.29
N GLN A 460 2.42 -11.04 -9.33
CA GLN A 460 1.42 -10.29 -8.55
C GLN A 460 1.59 -10.47 -7.04
N ALA A 461 1.80 -11.72 -6.59
CA ALA A 461 1.99 -12.02 -5.18
C ALA A 461 3.31 -11.47 -4.61
N TRP A 462 4.21 -10.93 -5.43
CA TRP A 462 5.42 -10.26 -4.95
C TRP A 462 5.08 -9.04 -4.09
N PHE A 463 3.95 -8.39 -4.33
CA PHE A 463 3.53 -7.20 -3.59
C PHE A 463 2.66 -7.51 -2.37
N SER A 464 2.34 -8.79 -2.14
CA SER A 464 1.40 -9.19 -1.10
C SER A 464 1.90 -8.92 0.32
N PRO A 465 1.00 -8.55 1.26
CA PRO A 465 1.32 -8.45 2.67
C PRO A 465 1.53 -9.81 3.36
N PHE A 466 1.23 -10.96 2.72
CA PHE A 466 1.38 -12.26 3.37
C PHE A 466 2.37 -13.15 2.64
N GLU A 467 3.34 -13.67 3.39
CA GLU A 467 4.35 -14.58 2.88
C GLU A 467 4.54 -15.82 3.77
N VAL A 468 4.76 -16.98 3.14
CA VAL A 468 5.31 -18.14 3.85
C VAL A 468 6.77 -17.87 4.20
N ARG A 469 7.09 -17.78 5.50
CA ARG A 469 8.42 -17.45 6.01
C ARG A 469 8.73 -18.16 7.33
N VAL A 470 10.01 -18.19 7.68
CA VAL A 470 10.46 -18.63 9.01
C VAL A 470 10.09 -17.59 10.08
N ARG A 471 9.65 -18.05 11.25
CA ARG A 471 9.30 -17.19 12.39
C ARG A 471 10.56 -16.65 13.06
N THR A 472 11.50 -17.55 13.35
CA THR A 472 12.73 -17.27 14.07
C THR A 472 13.91 -17.89 13.30
N PRO A 473 14.75 -17.09 12.63
CA PRO A 473 15.89 -17.59 11.86
C PRO A 473 16.87 -18.46 12.67
N GLU A 474 17.00 -18.19 13.97
CA GLU A 474 17.93 -18.87 14.89
C GLU A 474 17.56 -20.35 15.05
N VAL A 475 16.26 -20.67 15.16
CA VAL A 475 15.77 -22.06 15.24
C VAL A 475 16.15 -22.86 13.99
N CYS A 476 16.27 -22.20 12.83
CA CYS A 476 16.70 -22.86 11.61
C CYS A 476 18.22 -23.12 11.54
N ARG A 477 19.03 -22.42 12.34
CA ARG A 477 20.49 -22.59 12.37
C ARG A 477 20.88 -23.94 12.97
N ASP A 478 20.15 -24.38 13.98
CA ASP A 478 20.42 -25.62 14.72
C ASP A 478 19.60 -26.82 14.22
N CYS A 479 18.69 -26.60 13.26
CA CYS A 479 17.81 -27.62 12.68
C CYS A 479 18.58 -28.58 11.75
N ARG A 480 18.82 -29.81 12.21
CA ARG A 480 19.57 -30.83 11.44
C ARG A 480 18.73 -31.57 10.38
N SER A 481 17.43 -31.71 10.60
CA SER A 481 16.57 -32.53 9.72
C SER A 481 16.27 -31.85 8.38
N HIS A 482 16.20 -30.52 8.36
CA HIS A 482 15.77 -29.73 7.19
C HIS A 482 14.49 -30.28 6.52
N ALA A 483 13.58 -30.85 7.32
CA ALA A 483 12.36 -31.49 6.82
C ALA A 483 11.45 -30.52 6.04
N CYS A 484 11.53 -29.21 6.28
CA CYS A 484 10.80 -28.20 5.51
C CYS A 484 11.13 -28.19 4.00
N ILE A 485 12.32 -28.68 3.61
CA ILE A 485 12.72 -28.83 2.19
C ILE A 485 12.82 -30.30 1.78
N ARG A 486 13.31 -31.19 2.64
CA ARG A 486 13.49 -32.62 2.33
C ARG A 486 12.22 -33.45 2.46
N GLY A 487 11.29 -33.02 3.32
CA GLY A 487 10.20 -33.84 3.82
C GLY A 487 10.63 -34.66 5.04
N ASN A 488 9.66 -35.35 5.64
CA ASN A 488 9.81 -36.35 6.68
C ASN A 488 8.95 -37.57 6.31
N GLU A 489 8.80 -38.52 7.23
CA GLU A 489 8.05 -39.77 7.00
C GLU A 489 6.57 -39.56 6.65
N THR A 490 5.95 -38.50 7.16
CA THR A 490 4.49 -38.27 7.03
C THR A 490 4.13 -37.09 6.13
N GLN A 491 5.06 -36.18 5.86
CA GLN A 491 4.85 -34.94 5.13
C GLN A 491 5.97 -34.68 4.12
N ARG A 492 5.59 -34.27 2.92
CA ARG A 492 6.54 -33.88 1.88
C ARG A 492 7.20 -32.54 2.22
N GLY A 493 8.41 -32.33 1.71
CA GLY A 493 9.10 -31.04 1.80
C GLY A 493 8.66 -30.07 0.71
N CYS A 494 9.33 -28.91 0.62
CA CYS A 494 9.10 -27.96 -0.45
C CYS A 494 9.55 -28.49 -1.82
N GLU A 495 8.60 -28.90 -2.66
CA GLU A 495 8.86 -29.51 -3.98
C GLU A 495 9.41 -28.53 -5.04
N LEU A 496 9.33 -27.23 -4.76
CA LEU A 496 9.97 -26.16 -5.55
C LEU A 496 11.43 -25.92 -5.13
N ARG A 497 11.88 -26.63 -4.10
CA ARG A 497 13.23 -26.56 -3.50
C ARG A 497 13.54 -25.17 -2.96
N LEU A 498 12.53 -24.55 -2.32
CA LEU A 498 12.71 -23.27 -1.63
C LEU A 498 13.17 -23.53 -0.20
N PHE A 499 14.41 -23.13 0.09
CA PHE A 499 14.97 -23.12 1.41
C PHE A 499 14.41 -21.92 2.20
N GLN A 500 13.47 -22.22 3.10
CA GLN A 500 12.67 -21.21 3.83
C GLN A 500 13.49 -20.12 4.53
N PRO A 501 14.63 -20.41 5.18
CA PRO A 501 15.44 -19.37 5.83
C PRO A 501 16.02 -18.31 4.87
N ARG A 502 16.15 -18.64 3.57
CA ARG A 502 16.65 -17.73 2.53
C ARG A 502 15.54 -17.22 1.61
N LYS A 503 14.28 -17.55 1.85
CA LYS A 503 13.14 -17.06 1.06
C LYS A 503 12.79 -15.64 1.51
N GLN A 504 12.74 -14.70 0.56
CA GLN A 504 12.50 -13.27 0.84
C GLN A 504 11.26 -12.68 0.17
N ASN A 505 10.51 -13.46 -0.60
CA ASN A 505 9.28 -13.03 -1.26
C ASN A 505 8.45 -14.26 -1.66
N ASN A 506 7.29 -14.03 -2.28
CA ASN A 506 6.42 -15.08 -2.81
C ASN A 506 6.83 -15.61 -4.19
N GLN A 507 7.95 -15.15 -4.74
CA GLN A 507 8.46 -15.61 -6.03
C GLN A 507 8.77 -17.12 -5.95
N ASP A 508 8.30 -17.88 -6.94
CA ASP A 508 8.33 -19.36 -6.98
C ASP A 508 7.58 -20.10 -5.84
N CYS A 509 6.89 -19.44 -4.91
CA CYS A 509 6.22 -20.13 -3.81
C CYS A 509 4.76 -20.44 -4.14
N THR A 510 4.37 -21.71 -4.25
CA THR A 510 2.96 -22.10 -4.50
C THR A 510 2.05 -22.07 -3.28
N PHE A 511 2.53 -21.57 -2.13
CA PHE A 511 1.71 -21.45 -0.91
C PHE A 511 1.10 -22.77 -0.39
N CYS A 512 1.64 -23.93 -0.81
CA CYS A 512 1.10 -25.26 -0.47
C CYS A 512 1.19 -25.65 1.02
N LEU A 513 1.96 -24.90 1.81
CA LEU A 513 2.23 -25.12 3.24
C LEU A 513 2.85 -26.49 3.61
N ASP A 514 3.35 -27.26 2.64
CA ASP A 514 4.05 -28.53 2.91
C ASP A 514 5.27 -28.31 3.83
N CYS A 515 6.03 -27.24 3.57
CA CYS A 515 7.17 -26.85 4.40
C CYS A 515 6.80 -26.48 5.85
N ALA A 516 5.58 -25.96 6.08
CA ALA A 516 5.08 -25.64 7.40
C ALA A 516 4.63 -26.89 8.16
N ARG A 517 3.95 -27.80 7.47
CA ARG A 517 3.54 -29.11 8.01
C ARG A 517 4.73 -30.02 8.31
N ALA A 518 5.77 -29.98 7.49
CA ALA A 518 6.96 -30.80 7.67
C ALA A 518 7.97 -30.25 8.71
N CYS A 519 7.80 -29.01 9.20
CA CYS A 519 8.75 -28.40 10.12
C CYS A 519 8.63 -29.00 11.53
N PRO A 520 9.68 -29.65 12.07
CA PRO A 520 9.61 -30.30 13.39
C PRO A 520 9.58 -29.30 14.56
N HIS A 521 9.89 -28.03 14.31
CA HIS A 521 9.97 -27.00 15.33
C HIS A 521 8.81 -26.00 15.26
N ASP A 522 7.80 -26.24 14.41
CA ASP A 522 6.75 -25.26 14.11
C ASP A 522 7.33 -23.85 13.92
N ASN A 523 8.30 -23.71 13.00
CA ASN A 523 9.03 -22.46 12.78
C ASN A 523 8.74 -21.83 11.41
N VAL A 524 7.75 -22.33 10.66
CA VAL A 524 7.32 -21.76 9.38
C VAL A 524 5.86 -21.32 9.48
N GLY A 525 5.60 -20.04 9.20
CA GLY A 525 4.29 -19.40 9.32
C GLY A 525 3.86 -18.69 8.04
N VAL A 526 2.63 -18.18 8.03
CA VAL A 526 2.14 -17.22 7.02
C VAL A 526 2.18 -15.85 7.68
N ILE A 527 3.28 -15.14 7.46
CA ILE A 527 3.67 -13.96 8.22
C ILE A 527 3.28 -12.70 7.46
N ALA A 528 2.65 -11.77 8.15
CA ALA A 528 2.43 -10.42 7.66
C ALA A 528 3.78 -9.70 7.47
N VAL A 529 4.04 -9.29 6.24
CA VAL A 529 5.17 -8.49 5.80
C VAL A 529 4.66 -7.14 5.31
N LYS A 530 5.56 -6.16 5.25
CA LYS A 530 5.25 -4.87 4.61
C LYS A 530 5.11 -5.14 3.10
N PRO A 531 3.98 -4.80 2.45
CA PRO A 531 3.84 -4.90 1.00
C PRO A 531 5.04 -4.27 0.30
N ALA A 532 5.53 -4.94 -0.73
CA ALA A 532 6.62 -4.45 -1.56
C ALA A 532 7.93 -4.09 -0.79
N ALA A 533 8.16 -4.68 0.39
CA ALA A 533 9.34 -4.42 1.22
C ALA A 533 10.68 -4.70 0.52
N THR A 534 10.67 -5.54 -0.51
CA THR A 534 11.85 -5.90 -1.29
C THR A 534 12.15 -4.92 -2.43
N LEU A 535 11.27 -3.95 -2.73
CA LEU A 535 11.53 -2.92 -3.74
C LEU A 535 12.73 -2.06 -3.36
N GLY A 536 13.51 -1.66 -4.37
CA GLY A 536 14.75 -0.92 -4.16
C GLY A 536 15.93 -1.77 -3.68
N HIS A 537 15.73 -3.08 -3.48
CA HIS A 537 16.74 -3.98 -2.93
C HIS A 537 16.92 -5.25 -3.77
N ASP A 538 18.16 -5.67 -3.93
CA ASP A 538 18.54 -6.90 -4.63
C ASP A 538 19.10 -7.89 -3.62
N PHE A 539 18.21 -8.63 -2.97
CA PHE A 539 18.59 -9.70 -2.06
C PHE A 539 18.60 -11.04 -2.81
N PRO A 540 19.61 -11.90 -2.58
CA PRO A 540 19.51 -13.27 -3.04
C PRO A 540 18.36 -13.98 -2.31
N THR A 541 17.38 -14.47 -3.06
CA THR A 541 16.28 -15.28 -2.54
C THR A 541 16.45 -16.74 -2.95
N SER A 542 15.97 -17.66 -2.10
CA SER A 542 16.05 -19.09 -2.40
C SER A 542 15.35 -19.44 -3.72
N GLY A 543 15.90 -20.42 -4.45
CA GLY A 543 15.33 -20.92 -5.69
C GLY A 543 15.74 -20.12 -6.92
N VAL A 544 15.64 -18.79 -6.88
CA VAL A 544 15.94 -17.94 -8.05
C VAL A 544 17.23 -17.11 -7.95
N GLY A 545 17.80 -16.94 -6.76
CA GLY A 545 18.98 -16.11 -6.55
C GLY A 545 18.65 -14.61 -6.58
N ARG A 546 19.43 -13.83 -7.32
CA ARG A 546 19.18 -12.39 -7.53
C ARG A 546 18.34 -12.20 -8.79
N VAL A 547 17.16 -11.61 -8.65
CA VAL A 547 16.22 -11.39 -9.76
C VAL A 547 16.88 -10.51 -10.85
N THR A 548 17.61 -9.48 -10.44
CA THR A 548 18.30 -8.54 -11.34
C THR A 548 19.40 -9.19 -12.20
N ARG A 549 19.90 -10.37 -11.84
CA ARG A 549 20.94 -11.09 -12.60
C ARG A 549 20.37 -12.09 -13.60
N ARG A 550 19.08 -12.40 -13.51
CA ARG A 550 18.37 -13.44 -14.26
C ARG A 550 17.62 -12.83 -15.45
N LEU A 551 18.18 -12.93 -16.65
CA LEU A 551 17.56 -12.36 -17.86
C LEU A 551 16.16 -12.92 -18.15
N ASP A 552 15.96 -14.21 -17.89
CA ASP A 552 14.67 -14.88 -18.05
C ASP A 552 13.60 -14.33 -17.09
N LEU A 553 13.97 -13.95 -15.86
CA LEU A 553 13.04 -13.26 -14.96
C LEU A 553 12.81 -11.82 -15.38
N LEU A 554 13.85 -11.08 -15.75
CA LEU A 554 13.69 -9.71 -16.26
C LEU A 554 12.77 -9.67 -17.48
N ALA A 555 12.84 -10.67 -18.37
CA ALA A 555 11.93 -10.82 -19.49
C ALA A 555 10.47 -11.03 -19.04
N ILE A 556 10.21 -11.89 -18.04
CA ILE A 556 8.86 -12.03 -17.45
C ILE A 556 8.38 -10.68 -16.89
N PHE A 557 9.25 -9.96 -16.18
CA PHE A 557 8.91 -8.69 -15.57
C PHE A 557 8.55 -7.64 -16.63
N ALA A 558 9.38 -7.46 -17.65
CA ALA A 558 9.06 -6.57 -18.77
C ALA A 558 7.76 -6.99 -19.46
N LEU A 559 7.61 -8.27 -19.78
CA LEU A 559 6.41 -8.82 -20.42
C LEU A 559 5.14 -8.56 -19.61
N LEU A 560 5.19 -8.69 -18.28
CA LEU A 560 4.03 -8.46 -17.43
C LEU A 560 3.76 -6.99 -17.12
N ILE A 561 4.79 -6.15 -17.07
CA ILE A 561 4.62 -4.71 -16.89
C ILE A 561 3.99 -4.10 -18.15
N PHE A 562 4.65 -4.24 -19.30
CA PHE A 562 4.19 -3.63 -20.54
C PHE A 562 3.03 -4.39 -21.17
N GLY A 563 2.96 -5.71 -20.95
CA GLY A 563 1.82 -6.51 -21.36
C GLY A 563 0.53 -6.13 -20.64
N ALA A 564 0.56 -5.59 -19.41
CA ALA A 564 -0.62 -5.07 -18.74
C ALA A 564 -1.27 -3.94 -19.55
N TYR A 565 -0.43 -2.98 -19.97
CA TYR A 565 -0.86 -1.83 -20.77
C TYR A 565 -1.28 -2.24 -22.17
N ALA A 566 -0.51 -3.10 -22.85
CA ALA A 566 -0.88 -3.60 -24.17
C ALA A 566 -2.20 -4.37 -24.13
N ASN A 567 -2.43 -5.18 -23.09
CA ASN A 567 -3.66 -5.95 -22.95
C ASN A 567 -4.88 -5.06 -22.70
N ALA A 568 -4.77 -4.09 -21.80
CA ALA A 568 -5.84 -3.15 -21.53
C ALA A 568 -6.11 -2.21 -22.71
N ALA A 569 -5.05 -1.68 -23.34
CA ALA A 569 -5.13 -0.81 -24.50
C ALA A 569 -5.81 -1.52 -25.69
N ALA A 570 -5.52 -2.80 -25.94
CA ALA A 570 -6.16 -3.55 -27.02
C ALA A 570 -7.71 -3.62 -26.90
N MET A 571 -8.27 -3.39 -25.70
CA MET A 571 -9.72 -3.36 -25.47
C MET A 571 -10.32 -1.97 -25.58
N ALA A 572 -9.51 -0.92 -25.68
CA ALA A 572 -9.97 0.45 -25.82
C ALA A 572 -10.41 0.72 -27.27
N SER A 573 -11.59 1.32 -27.45
CA SER A 573 -12.16 1.60 -28.77
C SER A 573 -11.19 2.33 -29.73
N PRO A 574 -10.45 3.38 -29.30
CA PRO A 574 -9.51 4.05 -30.21
C PRO A 574 -8.39 3.15 -30.71
N VAL A 575 -7.93 2.20 -29.89
CA VAL A 575 -6.87 1.26 -30.26
C VAL A 575 -7.41 0.18 -31.19
N ALA A 576 -8.62 -0.32 -30.94
CA ALA A 576 -9.29 -1.25 -31.86
C ALA A 576 -9.48 -0.61 -33.25
N ALA A 577 -9.92 0.65 -33.29
CA ALA A 577 -10.04 1.42 -34.54
C ALA A 577 -8.69 1.62 -35.24
N PHE A 578 -7.63 1.91 -34.48
CA PHE A 578 -6.27 2.02 -35.01
C PHE A 578 -5.78 0.70 -35.62
N LEU A 579 -6.02 -0.44 -34.96
CA LEU A 579 -5.66 -1.76 -35.49
C LEU A 579 -6.38 -2.05 -36.81
N GLU A 580 -7.65 -1.67 -36.92
CA GLU A 580 -8.40 -1.85 -38.17
C GLU A 580 -7.87 -0.94 -39.28
N TRP A 581 -7.61 0.33 -38.97
CA TRP A 581 -6.96 1.26 -39.91
C TRP A 581 -5.59 0.75 -40.38
N PHE A 582 -4.79 0.20 -39.47
CA PHE A 582 -3.48 -0.38 -39.80
C PHE A 582 -3.64 -1.56 -40.77
N ARG A 583 -4.60 -2.46 -40.51
CA ARG A 583 -4.88 -3.58 -41.42
C ARG A 583 -5.26 -3.11 -42.82
N LEU A 584 -6.14 -2.11 -42.92
CA LEU A 584 -6.59 -1.55 -44.18
C LEU A 584 -5.45 -0.87 -44.96
N SER A 585 -4.56 -0.17 -44.25
CA SER A 585 -3.44 0.57 -44.84
C SER A 585 -2.36 -0.33 -45.44
N PHE A 586 -2.27 -1.59 -44.99
CA PHE A 586 -1.28 -2.57 -45.47
C PHE A 586 -1.93 -3.73 -46.24
N GLY A 587 -3.03 -3.46 -46.96
CA GLY A 587 -3.65 -4.42 -47.87
C GLY A 587 -4.44 -5.53 -47.17
N LEU A 588 -5.26 -5.17 -46.17
CA LEU A 588 -6.10 -6.09 -45.39
C LEU A 588 -5.30 -7.22 -44.71
N LEU A 589 -4.26 -6.84 -43.96
CA LEU A 589 -3.50 -7.81 -43.17
C LEU A 589 -4.44 -8.69 -42.31
N PRO A 590 -4.17 -10.01 -42.21
CA PRO A 590 -4.90 -10.87 -41.30
C PRO A 590 -4.86 -10.32 -39.87
N TYR A 591 -6.00 -10.30 -39.18
CA TYR A 591 -6.11 -9.74 -37.83
C TYR A 591 -5.04 -10.27 -36.85
N PRO A 592 -4.74 -11.59 -36.80
CA PRO A 592 -3.66 -12.11 -35.96
C PRO A 592 -2.27 -11.50 -36.21
N VAL A 593 -1.98 -11.11 -37.46
CA VAL A 593 -0.70 -10.49 -37.86
C VAL A 593 -0.63 -9.05 -37.38
N ALA A 594 -1.72 -8.29 -37.52
CA ALA A 594 -1.80 -6.93 -36.99
C ALA A 594 -1.67 -6.89 -35.46
N VAL A 595 -2.32 -7.82 -34.77
CA VAL A 595 -2.19 -8.01 -33.32
C VAL A 595 -0.75 -8.42 -32.94
N ALA A 596 -0.10 -9.31 -33.71
CA ALA A 596 1.29 -9.70 -33.48
C ALA A 596 2.23 -8.49 -33.57
N TRP A 597 2.05 -7.65 -34.59
CA TRP A 597 2.80 -6.41 -34.74
C TRP A 597 2.58 -5.48 -33.54
N PHE A 598 1.33 -5.25 -33.16
CA PHE A 598 0.97 -4.38 -32.03
C PHE A 598 1.61 -4.82 -30.71
N TYR A 599 1.49 -6.10 -30.35
CA TYR A 599 2.12 -6.63 -29.14
C TYR A 599 3.65 -6.61 -29.24
N THR A 600 4.23 -6.88 -30.42
CA THR A 600 5.69 -6.78 -30.61
C THR A 600 6.17 -5.35 -30.36
N VAL A 601 5.46 -4.35 -30.90
CA VAL A 601 5.81 -2.94 -30.71
C VAL A 601 5.68 -2.55 -29.24
N LEU A 602 4.54 -2.81 -28.59
CA LEU A 602 4.30 -2.32 -27.23
C LEU A 602 5.02 -3.11 -26.13
N VAL A 603 5.30 -4.39 -26.35
CA VAL A 603 5.86 -5.27 -25.29
C VAL A 603 7.36 -5.55 -25.49
N ILE A 604 7.89 -5.36 -26.70
CA ILE A 604 9.31 -5.62 -27.01
C ILE A 604 10.02 -4.34 -27.45
N VAL A 605 9.57 -3.70 -28.54
CA VAL A 605 10.29 -2.58 -29.17
C VAL A 605 10.26 -1.33 -28.28
N LEU A 606 9.08 -0.88 -27.88
CA LEU A 606 8.90 0.32 -27.06
C LEU A 606 9.58 0.17 -25.69
N PRO A 607 9.43 -0.94 -24.95
CA PRO A 607 10.15 -1.14 -23.69
C PRO A 607 11.66 -1.16 -23.89
N GLY A 608 12.15 -1.86 -24.92
CA GLY A 608 13.57 -1.89 -25.26
C GLY A 608 14.13 -0.48 -25.50
N ALA A 609 13.42 0.34 -26.27
CA ALA A 609 13.79 1.71 -26.56
C ALA A 609 13.75 2.61 -25.31
N LEU A 610 12.66 2.58 -24.53
CA LEU A 610 12.51 3.41 -23.32
C LEU A 610 13.55 3.06 -22.25
N LEU A 611 13.70 1.77 -21.93
CA LEU A 611 14.63 1.32 -20.90
C LEU A 611 16.08 1.52 -21.35
N GLY A 612 16.37 1.32 -22.65
CA GLY A 612 17.66 1.60 -23.27
C GLY A 612 18.03 3.08 -23.21
N ALA A 613 17.09 3.97 -23.55
CA ALA A 613 17.27 5.42 -23.47
C ALA A 613 17.52 5.88 -22.02
N CYS A 614 16.75 5.38 -21.04
CA CYS A 614 16.96 5.70 -19.64
C CYS A 614 18.33 5.26 -19.12
N GLY A 615 18.75 4.07 -19.52
CA GLY A 615 20.07 3.57 -19.21
C GLY A 615 21.18 4.40 -19.87
N TRP A 616 21.01 4.81 -21.13
CA TRP A 616 21.95 5.68 -21.85
C TRP A 616 22.09 7.05 -21.19
N VAL A 617 20.97 7.71 -20.88
CA VAL A 617 20.96 8.98 -20.12
C VAL A 617 21.71 8.82 -18.80
N ASN A 618 21.47 7.74 -18.07
CA ASN A 618 22.20 7.51 -16.81
C ASN A 618 23.69 7.20 -16.98
N GLN A 619 24.11 6.60 -18.08
CA GLN A 619 25.53 6.42 -18.36
C GLN A 619 26.22 7.75 -18.68
N VAL A 620 25.55 8.63 -19.43
CA VAL A 620 26.08 9.94 -19.82
C VAL A 620 26.12 10.91 -18.62
N PHE A 621 25.05 10.97 -17.82
CA PHE A 621 24.88 12.00 -16.78
C PHE A 621 25.07 11.49 -15.33
N GLY A 622 25.05 10.16 -15.10
CA GLY A 622 25.03 9.55 -13.76
C GLY A 622 26.40 9.41 -13.08
N ASN A 623 27.49 9.81 -13.74
CA ASN A 623 28.84 9.90 -13.18
C ASN A 623 29.36 8.61 -12.48
N ARG A 624 28.94 7.41 -12.94
CA ARG A 624 29.31 6.10 -12.35
C ARG A 624 29.52 5.03 -13.43
N ARG A 625 30.50 4.15 -13.21
CA ARG A 625 30.87 3.00 -14.09
C ARG A 625 29.96 1.77 -13.93
N LEU A 626 28.64 1.94 -13.83
CA LEU A 626 27.73 0.78 -13.83
C LEU A 626 27.43 0.35 -15.26
N ALA A 627 27.39 -0.96 -15.50
CA ALA A 627 27.00 -1.49 -16.79
C ALA A 627 25.54 -1.14 -17.10
N MET A 628 25.24 -0.81 -18.36
CA MET A 628 23.89 -0.51 -18.86
C MET A 628 22.86 -1.53 -18.39
N ARG A 629 23.20 -2.81 -18.57
CA ARG A 629 22.38 -3.95 -18.16
C ARG A 629 22.07 -3.93 -16.66
N GLU A 630 23.04 -3.58 -15.82
CA GLU A 630 22.85 -3.54 -14.37
C GLU A 630 21.87 -2.43 -13.98
N LEU A 631 21.99 -1.24 -14.58
CA LEU A 631 21.03 -0.15 -14.40
C LEU A 631 19.61 -0.58 -14.81
N ILE A 632 19.44 -1.05 -16.05
CA ILE A 632 18.14 -1.50 -16.56
C ILE A 632 17.53 -2.58 -15.66
N SER A 633 18.33 -3.59 -15.28
CA SER A 633 17.82 -4.71 -14.46
C SER A 633 17.31 -4.30 -13.09
N GLN A 634 17.91 -3.29 -12.48
CA GLN A 634 17.51 -2.84 -11.14
C GLN A 634 16.24 -1.99 -11.20
N PHE A 635 16.19 -1.01 -12.12
CA PHE A 635 15.05 -0.11 -12.22
C PHE A 635 13.83 -0.74 -12.90
N LEU A 636 14.00 -1.71 -13.81
CA LEU A 636 12.88 -2.46 -14.40
C LEU A 636 12.03 -3.15 -13.32
N VAL A 637 12.69 -3.74 -12.32
CA VAL A 637 12.00 -4.38 -11.19
C VAL A 637 11.23 -3.36 -10.36
N ASP A 638 11.73 -2.13 -10.24
CA ASP A 638 11.05 -1.07 -9.49
C ASP A 638 9.80 -0.54 -10.22
N LEU A 639 9.65 -0.77 -11.52
CA LEU A 639 8.41 -0.47 -12.28
C LEU A 639 7.31 -1.54 -12.11
N ALA A 640 7.64 -2.69 -11.53
CA ALA A 640 6.71 -3.81 -11.39
C ALA A 640 5.41 -3.51 -10.61
N PRO A 641 5.39 -2.68 -9.54
CA PRO A 641 4.15 -2.33 -8.83
C PRO A 641 3.14 -1.63 -9.73
N LEU A 642 3.61 -0.83 -10.69
CA LEU A 642 2.75 -0.08 -11.60
C LEU A 642 2.10 -1.02 -12.63
N GLY A 643 2.85 -1.98 -13.17
CA GLY A 643 2.28 -3.04 -14.01
C GLY A 643 1.30 -3.95 -13.26
N ALA A 644 1.60 -4.29 -12.00
CA ALA A 644 0.71 -5.05 -11.14
C ALA A 644 -0.60 -4.30 -10.86
N ALA A 645 -0.52 -2.99 -10.60
CA ALA A 645 -1.68 -2.12 -10.42
C ALA A 645 -2.53 -2.04 -11.69
N MET A 646 -1.92 -1.90 -12.88
CA MET A 646 -2.68 -1.86 -14.13
C MET A 646 -3.45 -3.16 -14.40
N TRP A 647 -2.87 -4.33 -14.10
CA TRP A 647 -3.62 -5.59 -14.16
C TRP A 647 -4.76 -5.64 -13.15
N LEU A 648 -4.52 -5.15 -11.93
CA LEU A 648 -5.52 -5.13 -10.86
C LEU A 648 -6.71 -4.25 -11.25
N THR A 649 -6.47 -3.01 -11.65
CA THR A 649 -7.52 -2.06 -12.05
C THR A 649 -8.33 -2.59 -13.22
N HIS A 650 -7.65 -2.99 -14.31
CA HIS A 650 -8.31 -3.48 -15.52
C HIS A 650 -9.14 -4.75 -15.30
N PHE A 651 -8.64 -5.72 -14.53
CA PHE A 651 -9.44 -6.93 -14.26
C PHE A 651 -10.54 -6.70 -13.22
N MET A 652 -10.35 -5.75 -12.30
CA MET A 652 -11.41 -5.34 -11.38
C MET A 652 -12.56 -4.67 -12.14
N PHE A 653 -12.29 -3.81 -13.12
CA PHE A 653 -13.30 -3.26 -14.03
C PHE A 653 -14.24 -4.35 -14.57
N HIS A 654 -13.65 -5.35 -15.25
CA HIS A 654 -14.42 -6.44 -15.86
C HIS A 654 -15.16 -7.28 -14.82
N LEU A 655 -14.55 -7.58 -13.68
CA LEU A 655 -15.20 -8.35 -12.61
C LEU A 655 -16.46 -7.66 -12.07
N PHE A 656 -16.38 -6.37 -11.78
CA PHE A 656 -17.49 -5.64 -11.14
C PHE A 656 -18.57 -5.27 -12.15
N ALA A 657 -18.20 -4.87 -13.37
CA ALA A 657 -19.15 -4.55 -14.43
C ALA A 657 -19.92 -5.79 -14.94
N ALA A 658 -19.34 -6.99 -14.83
CA ALA A 658 -19.98 -8.24 -15.25
C ALA A 658 -20.33 -9.19 -14.09
N SER A 659 -20.43 -8.68 -12.86
CA SER A 659 -20.52 -9.51 -11.64
C SER A 659 -21.72 -10.46 -11.59
N HIS A 660 -22.82 -10.13 -12.26
CA HIS A 660 -24.04 -10.95 -12.27
C HIS A 660 -24.15 -11.87 -13.49
N ALA A 661 -23.20 -11.83 -14.43
CA ALA A 661 -23.20 -12.68 -15.62
C ALA A 661 -23.30 -14.19 -15.35
N PRO A 662 -22.77 -14.76 -14.23
CA PRO A 662 -22.92 -16.19 -13.95
C PRO A 662 -24.36 -16.62 -13.66
N VAL A 663 -25.21 -15.73 -13.16
CA VAL A 663 -26.59 -16.08 -12.76
C VAL A 663 -27.44 -16.58 -13.94
N PRO A 664 -27.59 -15.83 -15.05
CA PRO A 664 -28.39 -16.30 -16.18
C PRO A 664 -27.74 -17.50 -16.89
N ILE A 665 -26.41 -17.65 -16.85
CA ILE A 665 -25.73 -18.84 -17.37
C ILE A 665 -26.08 -20.09 -16.54
N LEU A 666 -26.06 -19.98 -15.20
CA LEU A 666 -26.46 -21.08 -14.33
C LEU A 666 -27.94 -21.45 -14.51
N GLN A 667 -28.83 -20.45 -14.65
CA GLN A 667 -30.24 -20.70 -14.96
C GLN A 667 -30.40 -21.43 -16.28
N ARG A 668 -29.69 -21.01 -17.33
CA ARG A 668 -29.66 -21.67 -18.64
C ARG A 668 -29.22 -23.13 -18.52
N ILE A 669 -28.12 -23.42 -17.82
CA ILE A 669 -27.65 -24.79 -17.58
C ILE A 669 -28.72 -25.62 -16.86
N LEU A 670 -29.36 -25.06 -15.84
CA LEU A 670 -30.40 -25.76 -15.10
C LEU A 670 -31.65 -26.02 -15.95
N ILE A 671 -31.97 -25.15 -16.90
CA ILE A 671 -33.03 -25.38 -17.90
C ILE A 671 -32.62 -26.50 -18.87
N ASP A 672 -31.39 -26.47 -19.38
CA ASP A 672 -30.85 -27.53 -20.27
C ASP A 672 -30.87 -28.91 -19.57
N LEU A 673 -30.63 -28.93 -18.25
CA LEU A 673 -30.69 -30.12 -17.39
C LEU A 673 -32.11 -30.48 -16.93
N HIS A 674 -33.14 -29.73 -17.34
CA HIS A 674 -34.54 -29.93 -16.96
C HIS A 674 -34.81 -29.79 -15.44
N TRP A 675 -33.99 -29.01 -14.73
CA TRP A 675 -34.14 -28.72 -13.29
C TRP A 675 -34.94 -27.44 -13.02
N LEU A 676 -35.06 -26.56 -14.02
CA LEU A 676 -35.91 -25.37 -13.99
C LEU A 676 -36.89 -25.36 -15.16
N PRO A 677 -38.08 -24.74 -15.01
CA PRO A 677 -39.00 -24.53 -16.12
C PRO A 677 -38.39 -23.61 -17.19
N SER A 678 -38.81 -23.77 -18.44
CA SER A 678 -38.30 -23.09 -19.64
C SER A 678 -38.65 -21.59 -19.71
N SER A 679 -38.32 -20.82 -18.67
CA SER A 679 -38.43 -19.37 -18.66
C SER A 679 -37.16 -18.72 -19.23
N VAL A 680 -37.30 -17.52 -19.81
CA VAL A 680 -36.16 -16.78 -20.34
C VAL A 680 -35.29 -16.29 -19.19
N PRO A 681 -33.99 -16.64 -19.12
CA PRO A 681 -33.11 -16.11 -18.09
C PRO A 681 -33.04 -14.58 -18.19
N PRO A 682 -33.14 -13.84 -17.07
CA PRO A 682 -32.95 -12.39 -17.07
C PRO A 682 -31.49 -12.03 -17.36
N TRP A 683 -31.14 -11.85 -18.63
CA TRP A 683 -29.82 -11.37 -19.07
C TRP A 683 -29.56 -9.89 -18.76
N HIS A 684 -30.53 -9.21 -18.13
CA HIS A 684 -30.53 -7.78 -17.84
C HIS A 684 -30.23 -7.43 -16.36
N LEU A 685 -29.76 -8.40 -15.57
CA LEU A 685 -29.43 -8.16 -14.16
C LEU A 685 -28.42 -7.02 -14.01
N GLN A 686 -28.63 -6.17 -12.98
CA GLN A 686 -27.73 -5.07 -12.64
C GLN A 686 -26.34 -5.61 -12.25
N SER A 687 -25.29 -4.78 -12.32
CA SER A 687 -23.93 -5.17 -11.93
C SER A 687 -23.57 -4.66 -10.52
N TRP A 688 -22.40 -5.03 -9.98
CA TRP A 688 -21.87 -4.45 -8.75
C TRP A 688 -21.09 -3.15 -9.01
N ALA A 689 -20.97 -2.72 -10.28
CA ALA A 689 -20.34 -1.44 -10.59
C ALA A 689 -21.22 -0.29 -10.07
N PHE A 690 -20.58 0.65 -9.38
CA PHE A 690 -21.20 1.84 -8.82
C PHE A 690 -20.57 3.11 -9.44
N PRO A 691 -21.22 4.29 -9.37
CA PRO A 691 -20.78 5.50 -10.08
C PRO A 691 -19.32 5.90 -9.78
N GLU A 692 -18.86 5.69 -8.56
CA GLU A 692 -17.52 6.05 -8.07
C GLU A 692 -16.46 4.97 -8.36
N TRP A 693 -16.77 3.96 -9.17
CA TRP A 693 -15.86 2.84 -9.43
C TRP A 693 -14.54 3.27 -10.09
N LEU A 694 -14.61 4.26 -10.99
CA LEU A 694 -13.44 4.85 -11.63
C LEU A 694 -12.47 5.45 -10.60
N ASP A 695 -12.97 6.03 -9.51
CA ASP A 695 -12.14 6.60 -8.44
C ASP A 695 -11.33 5.52 -7.72
N VAL A 696 -11.92 4.33 -7.54
CA VAL A 696 -11.23 3.17 -6.97
C VAL A 696 -10.13 2.69 -7.90
N GLU A 697 -10.37 2.66 -9.21
CA GLU A 697 -9.37 2.27 -10.21
C GLU A 697 -8.20 3.24 -10.24
N ILE A 698 -8.48 4.56 -10.25
CA ILE A 698 -7.47 5.60 -10.19
C ILE A 698 -6.66 5.47 -8.90
N PHE A 699 -7.31 5.29 -7.75
CA PHE A 699 -6.64 5.12 -6.46
C PHE A 699 -5.67 3.93 -6.45
N LEU A 700 -6.07 2.79 -7.03
CA LEU A 700 -5.22 1.60 -7.11
C LEU A 700 -4.02 1.82 -8.06
N LEU A 701 -4.23 2.53 -9.17
CA LEU A 701 -3.16 2.92 -10.09
C LEU A 701 -2.18 3.92 -9.42
N ASP A 702 -2.69 4.90 -8.68
CA ASP A 702 -1.92 5.86 -7.88
C ASP A 702 -1.03 5.14 -6.87
N LEU A 703 -1.57 4.15 -6.15
CA LEU A 703 -0.79 3.36 -5.20
C LEU A 703 0.35 2.61 -5.90
N GLY A 704 0.08 2.01 -7.06
CA GLY A 704 1.11 1.37 -7.89
C GLY A 704 2.20 2.34 -8.34
N PHE A 705 1.81 3.54 -8.78
CA PHE A 705 2.72 4.59 -9.19
C PHE A 705 3.60 5.08 -8.04
N LEU A 706 3.02 5.37 -6.87
CA LEU A 706 3.76 5.80 -5.68
C LEU A 706 4.76 4.73 -5.20
N LEU A 707 4.37 3.45 -5.23
CA LEU A 707 5.27 2.34 -4.91
C LEU A 707 6.43 2.21 -5.92
N ALA A 708 6.17 2.43 -7.21
CA ALA A 708 7.20 2.43 -8.23
C ALA A 708 8.20 3.59 -8.05
N LEU A 709 7.70 4.82 -7.82
CA LEU A 709 8.55 5.99 -7.52
C LEU A 709 9.41 5.75 -6.26
N LEU A 710 8.84 5.15 -5.23
CA LEU A 710 9.55 4.79 -4.01
C LEU A 710 10.65 3.74 -4.25
N GLY A 711 10.36 2.71 -5.06
CA GLY A 711 11.34 1.70 -5.49
C GLY A 711 12.50 2.34 -6.24
N ILE A 712 12.18 3.15 -7.27
CA ILE A 712 13.15 3.89 -8.09
C ILE A 712 14.02 4.77 -7.20
N TRP A 713 13.43 5.55 -6.30
CA TRP A 713 14.19 6.41 -5.38
C TRP A 713 15.11 5.62 -4.46
N ARG A 714 14.68 4.45 -3.95
CA ARG A 714 15.51 3.59 -3.10
C ARG A 714 16.68 3.00 -3.86
N THR A 715 16.45 2.47 -5.06
CA THR A 715 17.51 1.99 -5.94
C THR A 715 18.49 3.11 -6.25
N ALA A 716 17.98 4.29 -6.62
CA ALA A 716 18.82 5.43 -6.95
C ALA A 716 19.64 5.95 -5.76
N ARG A 717 19.10 5.96 -4.52
CA ARG A 717 19.90 6.28 -3.31
C ARG A 717 20.93 5.20 -3.00
N ARG A 718 20.58 3.93 -3.20
CA ARG A 718 21.51 2.81 -2.99
C ARG A 718 22.69 2.88 -3.96
N LEU A 719 22.43 3.20 -5.23
CA LEU A 719 23.45 3.30 -6.29
C LEU A 719 24.19 4.64 -6.27
N GLY A 720 23.50 5.73 -5.95
CA GLY A 720 24.01 7.11 -5.95
C GLY A 720 24.83 7.49 -4.71
N GLY A 721 24.74 6.72 -3.62
CA GLY A 721 25.50 6.96 -2.38
C GLY A 721 24.89 8.05 -1.49
N THR A 722 25.71 8.78 -0.73
CA THR A 722 25.26 9.77 0.26
C THR A 722 24.81 11.11 -0.35
N GLY A 723 25.11 11.37 -1.62
CA GLY A 723 24.74 12.63 -2.28
C GLY A 723 23.33 12.59 -2.89
N SER A 724 22.41 13.37 -2.32
CA SER A 724 21.00 13.46 -2.79
C SER A 724 20.88 13.86 -4.27
N GLY A 725 21.76 14.71 -4.78
CA GLY A 725 21.75 15.15 -6.19
C GLY A 725 22.19 14.08 -7.19
N ALA A 726 23.07 13.14 -6.79
CA ALA A 726 23.45 12.02 -7.65
C ALA A 726 22.33 10.97 -7.72
N ALA A 727 21.68 10.70 -6.58
CA ALA A 727 20.50 9.84 -6.55
C ALA A 727 19.35 10.41 -7.39
N LEU A 728 19.11 11.73 -7.32
CA LEU A 728 18.06 12.36 -8.14
C LEU A 728 18.33 12.22 -9.63
N ARG A 729 19.56 12.51 -10.09
CA ARG A 729 19.95 12.33 -11.50
C ARG A 729 19.76 10.90 -11.99
N LEU A 730 20.08 9.91 -11.16
CA LEU A 730 19.85 8.50 -11.48
C LEU A 730 18.37 8.15 -11.55
N ALA A 731 17.54 8.72 -10.67
CA ALA A 731 16.11 8.42 -10.58
C ALA A 731 15.28 9.06 -11.69
N LEU A 732 15.59 10.31 -12.07
CA LEU A 732 14.78 11.14 -12.98
C LEU A 732 14.33 10.43 -14.28
N PRO A 733 15.21 9.81 -15.09
CA PRO A 733 14.77 9.18 -16.33
C PRO A 733 13.80 8.01 -16.08
N TRP A 734 13.98 7.26 -15.00
CA TRP A 734 13.07 6.15 -14.64
C TRP A 734 11.76 6.66 -14.06
N MET A 735 11.78 7.75 -13.29
CA MET A 735 10.57 8.42 -12.81
C MET A 735 9.75 8.97 -13.99
N ALA A 736 10.41 9.46 -15.05
CA ALA A 736 9.74 9.87 -16.27
C ALA A 736 9.06 8.68 -16.98
N VAL A 737 9.70 7.52 -17.08
CA VAL A 737 9.05 6.31 -17.62
C VAL A 737 7.88 5.86 -16.74
N ALA A 738 8.02 5.90 -15.41
CA ALA A 738 6.92 5.59 -14.50
C ALA A 738 5.74 6.56 -14.70
N LEU A 739 6.01 7.85 -14.89
CA LEU A 739 5.00 8.86 -15.16
C LEU A 739 4.31 8.64 -16.52
N LEU A 740 5.07 8.28 -17.56
CA LEU A 740 4.51 7.94 -18.88
C LEU A 740 3.58 6.73 -18.82
N LEU A 741 3.99 5.68 -18.11
CA LEU A 741 3.16 4.49 -17.88
C LEU A 741 1.92 4.84 -17.04
N PHE A 742 2.06 5.68 -16.02
CA PHE A 742 0.93 6.14 -15.22
C PHE A 742 -0.07 6.94 -16.06
N ALA A 743 0.41 7.92 -16.85
CA ALA A 743 -0.42 8.72 -17.74
C ALA A 743 -1.11 7.86 -18.81
N ALA A 744 -0.41 6.87 -19.37
CA ALA A 744 -1.01 5.91 -20.30
C ALA A 744 -2.10 5.07 -19.61
N GLY A 745 -1.88 4.64 -18.37
CA GLY A 745 -2.87 3.92 -17.57
C GLY A 745 -4.13 4.74 -17.35
N LEU A 746 -3.98 5.99 -16.90
CA LEU A 746 -5.10 6.93 -16.78
C LEU A 746 -5.83 7.09 -18.11
N TRP A 747 -5.11 7.37 -19.20
CA TRP A 747 -5.73 7.52 -20.51
C TRP A 747 -6.57 6.30 -20.89
N ILE A 748 -6.06 5.07 -20.68
CA ILE A 748 -6.79 3.82 -20.95
C ILE A 748 -8.06 3.73 -20.10
N LEU A 749 -8.00 4.03 -18.80
CA LEU A 749 -9.17 3.96 -17.90
C LEU A 749 -10.30 4.91 -18.31
N PHE A 750 -9.96 6.06 -18.91
CA PHE A 750 -10.95 7.00 -19.44
C PHE A 750 -11.47 6.64 -20.84
N GLN A 751 -10.95 5.60 -21.51
CA GLN A 751 -11.44 5.20 -22.83
C GLN A 751 -12.67 4.29 -22.71
N PRO A 752 -13.60 4.37 -23.68
CA PRO A 752 -14.65 3.36 -23.81
C PRO A 752 -14.01 2.01 -24.12
N MET A 753 -14.19 1.05 -23.21
CA MET A 753 -13.65 -0.30 -23.31
C MET A 753 -14.69 -1.29 -23.80
N GLN A 754 -14.29 -2.20 -24.68
CA GLN A 754 -15.12 -3.31 -25.10
C GLN A 754 -15.32 -4.30 -23.95
N MET A 755 -16.57 -4.52 -23.57
CA MET A 755 -16.92 -5.49 -22.54
C MET A 755 -16.84 -6.92 -23.08
N ARG A 756 -15.92 -7.73 -22.53
CA ARG A 756 -15.76 -9.14 -22.90
C ARG A 756 -16.64 -10.03 -22.04
N GLY A 757 -17.31 -11.00 -22.66
CA GLY A 757 -18.16 -11.97 -21.95
C GLY A 757 -19.51 -11.42 -21.46
N LEU A 758 -19.95 -10.25 -21.95
CA LEU A 758 -21.30 -9.73 -21.74
C LEU A 758 -22.05 -9.64 -23.06
N MET A 759 -23.36 -9.83 -23.02
CA MET A 759 -24.21 -9.40 -24.13
C MET A 759 -24.24 -7.87 -24.15
N MET A 760 -23.73 -7.28 -25.23
CA MET A 760 -23.88 -5.85 -25.46
C MET A 760 -25.37 -5.55 -25.69
N ARG A 761 -25.86 -4.46 -25.08
CA ARG A 761 -27.20 -3.94 -25.33
C ARG A 761 -27.31 -3.34 -26.71
#